data_AF-A0A369GWB9-F1
#
_entry.id   AF-A0A369GWB9-F1
#
_cell.length_a   1.000
_cell.length_b   1.000
_cell.length_c   1.000
_cell.angle_alpha   90.00
_cell.angle_beta   90.00
_cell.angle_gamma   90.00
#
_symmetry.space_group_name_H-M   'P 1'
#
loop_
_entity.id
_entity.type
_entity.pdbx_description
1 polymer ?
#
loop_
_entity_poly.entity_id
_entity_poly.type
_entity_poly.pdbx_seq_one_letter_code
_entity_poly.pdbx_strand_id
1 'polypeptide(L)'
;MASAPVYRASTTAPVNIAVVKLRGDAPGRYWGKRDAKLNLPTNSSLSVTLSQADLRTLTTASCSESFREGDSLTLNGEPADVSGARTQACFRELRARRAELEAADPSLPRLSTMALRIVSENNFPTAAGLASSAAGFAALVRAVADLYRLPDSPERLSIVARQGSGSACRSLMGGYVAWRAGERDDGLDSLAEMVAPASHWPEMRALILVVSAAKKGVSSTSGMQQTVESSGLFPQRVSTVVPANMMAMEQAIKARDFAAFAKVTMAESNSFHACCLDTYPPIFYLNDVSRAAIRAVEAINAAAERTVAAYTFDAGPNCVVYYLERDAPTVLGAFSAVLDGVAGWKKGCQGTASSARLDEGIAQALSRRKANLVRHHNSSNHPHSLAHHQNTMPRLFGPADIKDDGFAKRINQGRCMEVTELSKSGHDPKIWLLTKKGVSLSHLPSFSYPYFYVPPVDSSSPRERVVKKTTQVRAQPEDGMRMKSFRKTIMAAFLPVDFPNSVSSDYLAYQTYDSLQAFFSTITSLLSSRALLQGLGVGDADSTATFAMLLTISRDAVSHMVTIVFAHRFGLSIEPEAKKYRFLADLFNDSAFFLELYSPYLGPLTKVLALCSAEGLRAVCGVAAGASKAALSLHFAKNDNLSELSAKEASQETAVSLIGLFVGSLVVRNVQDHNLVVYLVVILSLAHLWTNYRGVRSVCMTSINKQRATILYNAYGMFSDVLTPEQVAESESIVFWDGVIRNTDREPVMRIEFAKNFRHAMSHGANDVLLVDGPMHTKFVRPYYPGCPGKIKIMLWDGAKPEHAILAWFMAMDTARATGAANPYGDVKEIVDPKWRPRARDDALWAGLEAQGWDLDTGAMETGPGVRLGIRVSRSKVE
;
A
#
# COMPACT_ATOMS: atom_id res chain seq x y z
N MET A 1 32.54 28.54 28.87
CA MET A 1 32.87 27.12 28.64
C MET A 1 33.20 26.98 27.17
N ALA A 2 34.40 26.53 26.81
CA ALA A 2 34.73 26.24 25.41
C ALA A 2 33.77 25.14 24.90
N SER A 3 33.10 25.38 23.77
CA SER A 3 32.23 24.38 23.15
C SER A 3 33.07 23.16 22.79
N ALA A 4 32.68 21.97 23.25
CA ALA A 4 33.37 20.73 22.90
C ALA A 4 33.51 20.62 21.36
N PRO A 5 34.69 20.26 20.84
CA PRO A 5 34.94 20.21 19.41
C PRO A 5 34.04 19.16 18.75
N VAL A 6 33.44 19.51 17.61
CA VAL A 6 32.63 18.59 16.80
C VAL A 6 33.47 18.08 15.64
N TYR A 7 33.72 16.78 15.61
CA TYR A 7 34.38 16.11 14.50
C TYR A 7 33.36 15.72 13.45
N ARG A 8 33.68 15.90 12.17
CA ARG A 8 32.76 15.63 11.06
C ARG A 8 33.51 15.12 9.82
N ALA A 9 32.89 14.19 9.11
CA ALA A 9 33.25 13.82 7.75
C ALA A 9 31.98 13.68 6.89
N SER A 10 32.08 14.07 5.63
CA SER A 10 31.00 13.96 4.65
C SER A 10 31.50 13.22 3.42
N THR A 11 30.70 12.32 2.88
CA THR A 11 31.05 11.53 1.70
C THR A 11 29.82 11.23 0.87
N THR A 12 30.02 10.87 -0.39
CA THR A 12 28.96 10.40 -1.28
C THR A 12 29.20 8.96 -1.68
N ALA A 13 28.14 8.16 -1.80
CA ALA A 13 28.21 6.80 -2.33
C ALA A 13 27.27 6.60 -3.53
N PRO A 14 27.70 5.83 -4.54
CA PRO A 14 26.90 5.52 -5.72
C PRO A 14 25.89 4.40 -5.47
N VAL A 15 24.86 4.39 -6.32
CA VAL A 15 23.99 3.23 -6.53
C VAL A 15 24.73 2.20 -7.41
N ASN A 16 24.52 0.91 -7.16
CA ASN A 16 24.94 -0.16 -8.06
C ASN A 16 23.75 -0.99 -8.52
N ILE A 17 23.79 -1.51 -9.75
CA ILE A 17 22.75 -2.35 -10.34
C ILE A 17 23.35 -3.72 -10.66
N ALA A 18 22.78 -4.78 -10.09
CA ALA A 18 23.26 -6.14 -10.29
C ALA A 18 22.97 -6.63 -11.72
N VAL A 19 23.96 -7.22 -12.38
CA VAL A 19 23.84 -7.88 -13.69
C VAL A 19 23.90 -9.41 -13.56
N VAL A 20 24.52 -9.90 -12.48
CA VAL A 20 24.35 -11.27 -11.97
C VAL A 20 23.70 -11.16 -10.60
N LYS A 21 22.49 -11.73 -10.45
CA LYS A 21 21.62 -11.45 -9.31
C LYS A 21 21.91 -12.38 -8.14
N LEU A 22 21.95 -11.80 -6.94
CA LEU A 22 21.95 -12.57 -5.70
C LEU A 22 20.56 -13.15 -5.44
N ARG A 23 20.45 -14.46 -5.24
CA ARG A 23 19.32 -15.09 -4.55
C ARG A 23 19.76 -16.51 -4.19
N GLY A 24 19.68 -16.91 -2.91
CA GLY A 24 20.44 -18.06 -2.41
C GLY A 24 19.73 -19.31 -1.88
N ASP A 25 20.16 -20.55 -2.16
CA ASP A 25 19.70 -21.80 -1.50
C ASP A 25 20.89 -22.69 -1.12
N ALA A 26 20.75 -23.38 0.02
CA ALA A 26 21.51 -24.57 0.36
C ALA A 26 20.62 -25.45 1.26
N PRO A 27 20.47 -26.76 0.97
CA PRO A 27 19.58 -27.62 1.74
C PRO A 27 20.07 -27.70 3.19
N GLY A 28 19.19 -27.31 4.12
CA GLY A 28 19.46 -27.27 5.56
C GLY A 28 19.88 -25.90 6.12
N ARG A 29 19.85 -24.79 5.35
CA ARG A 29 20.20 -23.45 5.85
C ARG A 29 19.20 -22.37 5.39
N TYR A 30 18.58 -21.72 6.38
CA TYR A 30 17.58 -20.65 6.27
C TYR A 30 18.17 -19.37 5.62
N TRP A 31 17.41 -18.67 4.76
CA TRP A 31 17.52 -17.22 4.49
C TRP A 31 18.21 -16.63 3.26
N GLY A 32 18.23 -17.25 2.08
CA GLY A 32 18.70 -16.54 0.85
C GLY A 32 20.16 -16.07 0.93
N LYS A 33 20.80 -16.51 2.00
CA LYS A 33 21.99 -16.08 2.72
C LYS A 33 22.34 -17.32 3.50
N ARG A 34 23.61 -17.73 3.49
CA ARG A 34 24.04 -18.85 4.33
C ARG A 34 24.12 -18.46 5.82
N ASP A 35 24.25 -17.15 6.10
CA ASP A 35 24.23 -16.58 7.45
C ASP A 35 23.51 -15.22 7.43
N ALA A 36 22.38 -15.13 8.14
CA ALA A 36 21.57 -13.92 8.23
C ALA A 36 22.17 -12.82 9.14
N LYS A 37 22.94 -13.21 10.18
CA LYS A 37 23.56 -12.29 11.14
C LYS A 37 24.73 -11.56 10.50
N LEU A 38 25.56 -12.28 9.75
CA LEU A 38 26.71 -11.75 9.03
C LEU A 38 26.38 -11.26 7.62
N ASN A 39 25.14 -11.46 7.16
CA ASN A 39 24.69 -11.21 5.78
C ASN A 39 25.56 -11.94 4.73
N LEU A 40 25.92 -13.20 4.97
CA LEU A 40 26.70 -14.00 4.01
C LEU A 40 25.79 -14.55 2.92
N PRO A 41 26.11 -14.37 1.64
CA PRO A 41 25.27 -14.86 0.56
C PRO A 41 25.54 -16.35 0.32
N THR A 42 24.65 -17.05 -0.37
CA THR A 42 24.93 -18.42 -0.82
C THR A 42 25.68 -18.45 -2.16
N ASN A 43 25.57 -17.39 -2.96
CA ASN A 43 26.21 -17.26 -4.26
C ASN A 43 26.84 -15.88 -4.44
N SER A 44 27.86 -15.80 -5.28
CA SER A 44 28.46 -14.52 -5.67
C SER A 44 27.50 -13.72 -6.56
N SER A 45 27.69 -12.41 -6.61
CA SER A 45 26.91 -11.52 -7.48
C SER A 45 27.81 -10.45 -8.10
N LEU A 46 27.40 -9.86 -9.22
CA LEU A 46 28.17 -8.84 -9.94
C LEU A 46 27.27 -7.67 -10.31
N SER A 47 27.75 -6.45 -10.10
CA SER A 47 27.03 -5.21 -10.41
C SER A 47 27.87 -4.19 -11.17
N VAL A 48 27.18 -3.29 -11.87
CA VAL A 48 27.76 -2.07 -12.42
C VAL A 48 27.44 -0.91 -11.48
N THR A 49 28.46 -0.16 -11.08
CA THR A 49 28.31 1.06 -10.27
C THR A 49 27.92 2.24 -11.14
N LEU A 50 26.84 2.94 -10.79
CA LEU A 50 26.33 4.09 -11.54
C LEU A 50 27.07 5.38 -11.15
N SER A 51 27.02 6.36 -12.05
CA SER A 51 27.68 7.66 -11.82
C SER A 51 27.03 8.44 -10.68
N GLN A 52 27.86 8.91 -9.74
CA GLN A 52 27.44 9.79 -8.64
C GLN A 52 27.05 11.20 -9.10
N ALA A 53 27.39 11.58 -10.34
CA ALA A 53 26.90 12.81 -10.93
C ALA A 53 25.37 12.77 -11.10
N ASP A 54 24.83 11.58 -11.33
CA ASP A 54 23.40 11.35 -11.57
C ASP A 54 22.69 10.86 -10.32
N LEU A 55 23.18 9.78 -9.69
CA LEU A 55 22.54 9.12 -8.56
C LEU A 55 23.53 8.91 -7.42
N ARG A 56 23.27 9.54 -6.27
CA ARG A 56 24.13 9.45 -5.08
C ARG A 56 23.35 9.58 -3.77
N THR A 57 23.90 8.95 -2.75
CA THR A 57 23.58 9.24 -1.35
C THR A 57 24.70 10.09 -0.77
N LEU A 58 24.37 11.25 -0.21
CA LEU A 58 25.28 12.08 0.58
C LEU A 58 25.07 11.76 2.06
N THR A 59 26.13 11.39 2.77
CA THR A 59 26.07 11.16 4.21
C THR A 59 27.14 11.97 4.92
N THR A 60 26.73 12.65 5.97
CA THR A 60 27.59 13.36 6.91
C THR A 60 27.53 12.67 8.27
N ALA A 61 28.67 12.17 8.74
CA ALA A 61 28.83 11.62 10.08
C ALA A 61 29.54 12.64 10.98
N SER A 62 29.05 12.83 12.19
CA SER A 62 29.68 13.70 13.20
C SER A 62 29.72 13.03 14.56
N CYS A 63 30.72 13.33 15.39
CA CYS A 63 30.73 12.96 16.80
C CYS A 63 31.30 14.09 17.68
N SER A 64 30.87 14.11 18.94
CA SER A 64 31.26 15.11 19.92
C SER A 64 30.93 14.63 21.33
N GLU A 65 31.70 15.05 22.33
CA GLU A 65 31.39 14.86 23.75
C GLU A 65 30.11 15.60 24.18
N SER A 66 29.71 16.63 23.43
CA SER A 66 28.46 17.36 23.70
C SER A 66 27.20 16.60 23.29
N PHE A 67 27.31 15.49 22.56
CA PHE A 67 26.17 14.69 22.14
C PHE A 67 25.79 13.69 23.25
N ARG A 68 24.81 14.06 24.10
CA ARG A 68 24.41 13.29 25.30
C ARG A 68 23.32 12.23 25.07
N GLU A 69 22.67 12.23 23.91
CA GLU A 69 21.45 11.45 23.63
C GLU A 69 21.70 10.14 22.87
N GLY A 70 22.95 9.66 22.81
CA GLY A 70 23.32 8.47 22.05
C GLY A 70 23.36 8.70 20.54
N ASP A 71 23.46 7.60 19.78
CA ASP A 71 23.58 7.67 18.32
C ASP A 71 22.26 8.08 17.67
N SER A 72 22.31 8.88 16.61
CA SER A 72 21.14 9.28 15.84
C SER A 72 21.40 9.31 14.33
N LEU A 73 20.33 9.06 13.57
CA LEU A 73 20.32 9.15 12.11
C LEU A 73 19.14 10.00 11.66
N THR A 74 19.39 10.95 10.77
CA THR A 74 18.37 11.70 10.03
C THR A 74 18.50 11.33 8.56
N LEU A 75 17.44 10.80 7.96
CA LEU A 75 17.41 10.37 6.56
C LEU A 75 16.39 11.21 5.77
N ASN A 76 16.85 11.99 4.79
CA ASN A 76 16.03 12.92 3.99
C ASN A 76 15.18 13.88 4.83
N GLY A 77 15.73 14.38 5.94
CA GLY A 77 15.06 15.32 6.85
C GLY A 77 14.27 14.68 7.98
N GLU A 78 14.00 13.38 7.93
CA GLU A 78 13.22 12.67 8.95
C GLU A 78 14.12 11.85 9.90
N PRO A 79 13.83 11.76 11.21
CA PRO A 79 14.51 10.85 12.11
C PRO A 79 14.35 9.40 11.67
N ALA A 80 15.45 8.63 11.68
CA ALA A 80 15.45 7.21 11.37
C ALA A 80 16.00 6.41 12.56
N ASP A 81 15.37 5.26 12.84
CA ASP A 81 15.80 4.40 13.93
C ASP A 81 17.18 3.78 13.66
N VAL A 82 18.08 3.91 14.63
CA VAL A 82 19.42 3.32 14.62
C VAL A 82 19.52 2.09 15.52
N SER A 83 18.48 1.76 16.29
CA SER A 83 18.47 0.61 17.22
C SER A 83 18.47 -0.75 16.50
N GLY A 84 18.07 -0.77 15.23
CA GLY A 84 18.06 -1.96 14.39
C GLY A 84 19.42 -2.65 14.28
N ALA A 85 19.40 -3.98 14.33
CA ALA A 85 20.59 -4.85 14.35
C ALA A 85 21.61 -4.58 13.22
N ARG A 86 21.12 -4.17 12.03
CA ARG A 86 21.94 -3.88 10.85
C ARG A 86 22.82 -2.64 11.05
N THR A 87 22.22 -1.54 11.52
CA THR A 87 22.93 -0.28 11.79
C THR A 87 23.87 -0.42 12.97
N GLN A 88 23.42 -1.09 14.05
CA GLN A 88 24.25 -1.38 15.21
C GLN A 88 25.45 -2.27 14.87
N ALA A 89 25.30 -3.23 13.96
CA ALA A 89 26.43 -4.03 13.47
C ALA A 89 27.49 -3.15 12.80
N CYS A 90 27.10 -2.24 11.90
CA CYS A 90 28.04 -1.32 11.28
C CYS A 90 28.74 -0.42 12.31
N PHE A 91 28.00 0.17 13.25
CA PHE A 91 28.58 1.04 14.27
C PHE A 91 29.55 0.30 15.18
N ARG A 92 29.19 -0.92 15.63
CA ARG A 92 30.06 -1.74 16.47
C ARG A 92 31.39 -2.07 15.77
N GLU A 93 31.34 -2.53 14.52
CA GLU A 93 32.56 -2.87 13.76
C GLU A 93 33.44 -1.64 13.51
N LEU A 94 32.86 -0.49 13.17
CA LEU A 94 33.62 0.74 12.91
C LEU A 94 34.22 1.32 14.20
N ARG A 95 33.48 1.28 15.30
CA ARG A 95 33.98 1.69 16.62
C ARG A 95 35.08 0.77 17.12
N ALA A 96 34.97 -0.55 16.93
CA ALA A 96 36.02 -1.50 17.30
C ALA A 96 37.34 -1.17 16.59
N ARG A 97 37.29 -0.98 15.26
CA ARG A 97 38.48 -0.57 14.47
C ARG A 97 39.05 0.78 14.91
N ARG A 98 38.18 1.74 15.24
CA ARG A 98 38.62 3.04 15.76
C ARG A 98 39.27 2.91 17.15
N ALA A 99 38.70 2.09 18.03
CA ALA A 99 39.23 1.86 19.37
C ALA A 99 40.61 1.19 19.34
N GLU A 100 40.85 0.29 18.38
CA GLU A 100 42.18 -0.30 18.15
C GLU A 100 43.23 0.76 17.79
N LEU A 101 42.90 1.74 16.93
CA LEU A 101 43.79 2.86 16.60
C LEU A 101 44.06 3.75 17.82
N GLU A 102 43.02 4.07 18.59
CA GLU A 102 43.12 4.89 19.80
C GLU A 102 43.92 4.19 20.92
N ALA A 103 43.87 2.86 20.97
CA ALA A 103 44.67 2.06 21.90
C ALA A 103 46.15 2.01 21.48
N ALA A 104 46.43 1.98 20.18
CA ALA A 104 47.79 1.98 19.64
C ALA A 104 48.47 3.37 19.71
N ASP A 105 47.70 4.46 19.59
CA ASP A 105 48.20 5.84 19.68
C ASP A 105 47.35 6.67 20.66
N PRO A 106 47.79 6.81 21.93
CA PRO A 106 47.09 7.57 22.96
C PRO A 106 46.95 9.07 22.67
N SER A 107 47.68 9.61 21.67
CA SER A 107 47.56 11.02 21.26
C SER A 107 46.28 11.30 20.46
N LEU A 108 45.63 10.26 19.95
CA LEU A 108 44.40 10.38 19.18
C LEU A 108 43.19 10.71 20.06
N PRO A 109 42.24 11.53 19.57
CA PRO A 109 40.98 11.77 20.28
C PRO A 109 40.16 10.48 20.38
N ARG A 110 39.50 10.27 21.52
CA ARG A 110 38.66 9.09 21.79
C ARG A 110 37.29 9.18 21.11
N LEU A 111 37.28 9.15 19.79
CA LEU A 111 36.08 9.25 18.95
C LEU A 111 35.21 7.98 19.01
N SER A 112 35.80 6.81 19.30
CA SER A 112 35.07 5.52 19.34
C SER A 112 33.96 5.49 20.39
N THR A 113 34.13 6.19 21.51
CA THR A 113 33.19 6.24 22.63
C THR A 113 32.17 7.37 22.54
N MET A 114 32.37 8.33 21.61
CA MET A 114 31.46 9.44 21.41
C MET A 114 30.21 9.00 20.62
N ALA A 115 29.08 9.64 20.93
CA ALA A 115 27.85 9.44 20.19
C ALA A 115 27.98 9.96 18.75
N LEU A 116 27.44 9.20 17.80
CA LEU A 116 27.41 9.51 16.37
C LEU A 116 26.11 10.24 16.02
N ARG A 117 26.22 11.34 15.29
CA ARG A 117 25.09 11.99 14.59
C ARG A 117 25.30 11.86 13.10
N ILE A 118 24.39 11.17 12.44
CA ILE A 118 24.47 10.90 11.01
C ILE A 118 23.31 11.62 10.32
N VAL A 119 23.63 12.38 9.27
CA VAL A 119 22.63 13.00 8.40
C VAL A 119 22.88 12.48 7.00
N SER A 120 21.87 11.87 6.40
CA SER A 120 21.95 11.25 5.08
C SER A 120 20.82 11.74 4.17
N GLU A 121 21.13 12.02 2.91
CA GLU A 121 20.17 12.45 1.89
C GLU A 121 20.44 11.74 0.56
N ASN A 122 19.38 11.40 -0.17
CA ASN A 122 19.45 10.82 -1.51
C ASN A 122 18.95 11.85 -2.52
N ASN A 123 19.62 11.98 -3.67
CA ASN A 123 19.10 12.80 -4.78
C ASN A 123 18.12 12.03 -5.69
N PHE A 124 17.66 10.85 -5.24
CA PHE A 124 16.66 10.01 -5.91
C PHE A 124 15.62 9.52 -4.90
N PRO A 125 14.38 9.23 -5.32
CA PRO A 125 13.32 8.87 -4.39
C PRO A 125 13.63 7.54 -3.68
N THR A 126 13.60 7.55 -2.35
CA THR A 126 13.90 6.37 -1.50
C THR A 126 12.99 5.16 -1.81
N ALA A 127 11.77 5.42 -2.30
CA ALA A 127 10.77 4.41 -2.68
C ALA A 127 10.83 3.95 -4.15
N ALA A 128 11.67 4.55 -5.00
CA ALA A 128 11.74 4.23 -6.44
C ALA A 128 12.46 2.90 -6.75
N GLY A 129 12.70 2.02 -5.78
CA GLY A 129 13.26 0.70 -6.04
C GLY A 129 14.72 0.65 -6.57
N LEU A 130 15.43 1.79 -6.63
CA LEU A 130 16.81 1.92 -7.14
C LEU A 130 17.88 1.57 -6.11
N ALA A 131 17.71 0.46 -5.38
CA ALA A 131 18.66 -0.01 -4.37
C ALA A 131 19.10 1.07 -3.34
N SER A 132 18.15 1.91 -2.89
CA SER A 132 18.40 3.03 -1.96
C SER A 132 19.10 2.63 -0.66
N SER A 133 18.83 1.42 -0.14
CA SER A 133 19.51 0.89 1.05
C SER A 133 20.98 0.54 0.81
N ALA A 134 21.36 0.14 -0.40
CA ALA A 134 22.75 -0.21 -0.71
C ALA A 134 23.65 1.04 -0.70
N ALA A 135 23.24 2.08 -1.43
CA ALA A 135 23.94 3.36 -1.44
C ALA A 135 23.95 4.02 -0.05
N GLY A 136 22.84 3.94 0.70
CA GLY A 136 22.74 4.47 2.06
C GLY A 136 23.74 3.84 3.05
N PHE A 137 23.79 2.50 3.15
CA PHE A 137 24.75 1.83 4.04
C PHE A 137 26.20 2.00 3.58
N ALA A 138 26.47 2.04 2.27
CA ALA A 138 27.80 2.32 1.76
C ALA A 138 28.26 3.74 2.14
N ALA A 139 27.40 4.75 1.97
CA ALA A 139 27.69 6.13 2.36
C ALA A 139 27.87 6.27 3.88
N LEU A 140 27.05 5.58 4.69
CA LEU A 140 27.18 5.55 6.14
C LEU A 140 28.52 4.96 6.59
N VAL A 141 28.86 3.76 6.10
CA VAL A 141 30.11 3.09 6.45
C VAL A 141 31.31 3.93 6.01
N ARG A 142 31.26 4.48 4.80
CA ARG A 142 32.33 5.33 4.29
C ARG A 142 32.47 6.62 5.10
N ALA A 143 31.38 7.33 5.40
CA ALA A 143 31.42 8.59 6.15
C ALA A 143 31.95 8.39 7.57
N VAL A 144 31.54 7.32 8.24
CA VAL A 144 32.03 6.99 9.59
C VAL A 144 33.48 6.52 9.55
N ALA A 145 33.90 5.74 8.54
CA ALA A 145 35.29 5.35 8.35
C ALA A 145 36.20 6.57 8.09
N ASP A 146 35.75 7.51 7.27
CA ASP A 146 36.45 8.78 7.00
C ASP A 146 36.52 9.65 8.27
N LEU A 147 35.43 9.73 9.06
CA LEU A 147 35.38 10.41 10.36
C LEU A 147 36.40 9.82 11.36
N TYR A 148 36.48 8.50 11.41
CA TYR A 148 37.38 7.75 12.28
C TYR A 148 38.81 7.62 11.74
N ARG A 149 39.07 8.10 10.51
CA ARG A 149 40.35 7.97 9.80
C ARG A 149 40.86 6.53 9.78
N LEU A 150 39.96 5.59 9.52
CA LEU A 150 40.32 4.17 9.44
C LEU A 150 41.26 3.93 8.25
N PRO A 151 42.34 3.15 8.41
CA PRO A 151 43.27 2.82 7.31
C PRO A 151 42.73 1.73 6.37
N ASP A 152 41.54 1.20 6.64
CA ASP A 152 40.93 0.12 5.88
C ASP A 152 40.70 0.50 4.41
N SER A 153 41.08 -0.42 3.52
CA SER A 153 40.78 -0.32 2.10
C SER A 153 39.27 -0.46 1.84
N PRO A 154 38.75 0.00 0.68
CA PRO A 154 37.35 -0.21 0.30
C PRO A 154 36.90 -1.67 0.38
N GLU A 155 37.77 -2.63 0.03
CA GLU A 155 37.52 -4.06 0.14
C GLU A 155 37.32 -4.49 1.60
N ARG A 156 38.15 -4.00 2.54
CA ARG A 156 38.02 -4.30 3.97
C ARG A 156 36.80 -3.63 4.61
N LEU A 157 36.45 -2.42 4.17
CA LEU A 157 35.22 -1.74 4.59
C LEU A 157 33.97 -2.43 4.03
N SER A 158 34.09 -3.17 2.93
CA SER A 158 32.98 -3.89 2.31
C SER A 158 32.39 -4.98 3.22
N ILE A 159 33.21 -5.57 4.10
CA ILE A 159 32.80 -6.53 5.13
C ILE A 159 31.81 -5.87 6.11
N VAL A 160 32.07 -4.61 6.49
CA VAL A 160 31.19 -3.84 7.38
C VAL A 160 29.91 -3.44 6.66
N ALA A 161 30.04 -2.90 5.44
CA ALA A 161 28.89 -2.48 4.63
C ALA A 161 27.94 -3.66 4.34
N ARG A 162 28.47 -4.87 4.13
CA ARG A 162 27.68 -6.10 3.95
C ARG A 162 26.76 -6.38 5.14
N GLN A 163 27.26 -6.26 6.37
CA GLN A 163 26.45 -6.48 7.59
C GLN A 163 25.30 -5.44 7.71
N GLY A 164 25.54 -4.23 7.24
CA GLY A 164 24.51 -3.21 7.11
C GLY A 164 23.49 -3.55 6.03
N SER A 165 23.92 -3.77 4.79
CA SER A 165 23.08 -4.23 3.67
C SER A 165 23.96 -5.03 2.73
N GLY A 166 23.62 -6.30 2.44
CA GLY A 166 24.48 -7.20 1.66
C GLY A 166 25.04 -6.54 0.39
N SER A 167 24.18 -5.98 -0.45
CA SER A 167 24.57 -5.30 -1.71
C SER A 167 25.29 -3.95 -1.53
N ALA A 168 25.34 -3.37 -0.33
CA ALA A 168 26.10 -2.15 -0.06
C ALA A 168 27.61 -2.36 -0.18
N CYS A 169 28.10 -3.58 0.04
CA CYS A 169 29.52 -3.89 -0.11
C CYS A 169 30.05 -3.52 -1.50
N ARG A 170 29.23 -3.71 -2.55
CA ARG A 170 29.58 -3.39 -3.94
C ARG A 170 29.58 -1.89 -4.25
N SER A 171 28.89 -1.09 -3.45
CA SER A 171 28.84 0.38 -3.60
C SER A 171 30.05 1.11 -3.02
N LEU A 172 31.00 0.41 -2.39
CA LEU A 172 32.24 1.03 -1.92
C LEU A 172 33.29 1.22 -3.02
N MET A 173 33.05 0.68 -4.21
CA MET A 173 33.97 0.75 -5.36
C MET A 173 33.24 1.15 -6.64
N GLY A 174 33.97 1.79 -7.56
CA GLY A 174 33.49 2.15 -8.90
C GLY A 174 33.68 1.04 -9.92
N GLY A 175 33.08 1.22 -11.10
CA GLY A 175 33.21 0.29 -12.23
C GLY A 175 32.34 -0.95 -12.10
N TYR A 176 32.96 -2.12 -12.26
CA TYR A 176 32.33 -3.42 -12.23
C TYR A 176 32.79 -4.17 -10.98
N VAL A 177 31.84 -4.52 -10.12
CA VAL A 177 32.16 -4.99 -8.76
C VAL A 177 31.46 -6.31 -8.51
N ALA A 178 32.25 -7.33 -8.13
CA ALA A 178 31.76 -8.61 -7.66
C ALA A 178 31.63 -8.59 -6.14
N TRP A 179 30.57 -9.18 -5.60
CA TRP A 179 30.53 -9.62 -4.21
C TRP A 179 30.81 -11.11 -4.20
N ARG A 180 31.97 -11.49 -3.67
CA ARG A 180 32.38 -12.88 -3.50
C ARG A 180 31.60 -13.49 -2.35
N ALA A 181 31.04 -14.67 -2.56
CA ALA A 181 30.30 -15.34 -1.49
C ALA A 181 31.17 -15.65 -0.28
N GLY A 182 32.45 -15.96 -0.50
CA GLY A 182 33.33 -16.52 0.51
C GLY A 182 32.91 -17.95 0.90
N GLU A 183 33.72 -18.61 1.69
CA GLU A 183 33.51 -19.98 2.19
C GLU A 183 33.64 -20.04 3.72
N ARG A 184 34.33 -19.07 4.33
CA ARG A 184 34.51 -19.03 5.79
C ARG A 184 33.21 -18.68 6.52
N ASP A 185 33.02 -19.32 7.67
CA ASP A 185 31.88 -19.08 8.57
C ASP A 185 31.99 -17.73 9.30
N ASP A 186 33.20 -17.24 9.54
CA ASP A 186 33.43 -15.89 10.09
C ASP A 186 33.12 -14.77 9.09
N GLY A 187 32.95 -15.13 7.81
CA GLY A 187 32.59 -14.21 6.76
C GLY A 187 33.68 -13.23 6.35
N LEU A 188 34.93 -13.40 6.79
CA LEU A 188 36.01 -12.45 6.50
C LEU A 188 36.45 -12.47 5.02
N ASP A 189 36.15 -13.54 4.29
CA ASP A 189 36.40 -13.71 2.86
C ASP A 189 35.19 -13.36 1.96
N SER A 190 34.04 -13.04 2.56
CA SER A 190 32.84 -12.60 1.83
C SER A 190 32.85 -11.09 1.61
N LEU A 191 33.70 -10.64 0.69
CA LEU A 191 33.97 -9.23 0.43
C LEU A 191 33.61 -8.82 -1.00
N ALA A 192 33.54 -7.50 -1.23
CA ALA A 192 33.42 -6.95 -2.56
C ALA A 192 34.82 -6.80 -3.20
N GLU A 193 34.91 -7.14 -4.47
CA GLU A 193 36.12 -7.13 -5.29
C GLU A 193 35.85 -6.38 -6.59
N MET A 194 36.75 -5.47 -6.97
CA MET A 194 36.67 -4.77 -8.24
C MET A 194 37.10 -5.70 -9.39
N VAL A 195 36.16 -6.05 -10.26
CA VAL A 195 36.43 -6.85 -11.47
C VAL A 195 37.11 -6.00 -12.54
N ALA A 196 36.64 -4.76 -12.71
CA ALA A 196 37.25 -3.79 -13.61
C ALA A 196 36.88 -2.36 -13.18
N PRO A 197 37.80 -1.38 -13.29
CA PRO A 197 37.49 0.01 -12.97
C PRO A 197 36.52 0.61 -14.00
N ALA A 198 35.88 1.74 -13.67
CA ALA A 198 34.99 2.44 -14.60
C ALA A 198 35.71 2.86 -15.90
N SER A 199 37.01 3.20 -15.81
CA SER A 199 37.87 3.52 -16.95
C SER A 199 38.13 2.34 -17.88
N HIS A 200 37.87 1.10 -17.45
CA HIS A 200 38.01 -0.07 -18.31
C HIS A 200 36.94 -0.11 -19.40
N TRP A 201 35.72 0.36 -19.14
CA TRP A 201 34.66 0.35 -20.16
C TRP A 201 33.80 1.62 -20.06
N PRO A 202 34.39 2.78 -20.38
CA PRO A 202 33.79 4.09 -20.17
C PRO A 202 32.60 4.37 -21.08
N GLU A 203 32.42 3.63 -22.17
CA GLU A 203 31.30 3.76 -23.11
C GLU A 203 30.00 3.16 -22.58
N MET A 204 30.03 2.38 -21.49
CA MET A 204 28.83 1.80 -20.90
C MET A 204 27.88 2.90 -20.40
N ARG A 205 26.61 2.82 -20.78
CA ARG A 205 25.53 3.73 -20.37
C ARG A 205 24.35 2.93 -19.83
N ALA A 206 23.55 3.57 -19.00
CA ALA A 206 22.33 2.97 -18.44
C ALA A 206 21.16 3.97 -18.54
N LEU A 207 20.01 3.49 -19.00
CA LEU A 207 18.73 4.19 -18.96
C LEU A 207 17.84 3.51 -17.91
N ILE A 208 17.26 4.28 -17.00
CA ILE A 208 16.40 3.76 -15.94
C ILE A 208 14.95 4.18 -16.23
N LEU A 209 14.10 3.22 -16.56
CA LEU A 209 12.67 3.42 -16.78
C LEU A 209 11.93 3.24 -15.45
N VAL A 210 11.55 4.37 -14.83
CA VAL A 210 10.83 4.39 -13.55
C VAL A 210 9.33 4.20 -13.80
N VAL A 211 8.84 2.98 -13.59
CA VAL A 211 7.46 2.57 -13.88
C VAL A 211 6.49 3.07 -12.80
N SER A 212 6.84 2.94 -11.52
CA SER A 212 6.01 3.41 -10.39
C SER A 212 6.88 3.74 -9.17
N ALA A 213 6.45 4.73 -8.39
CA ALA A 213 7.04 5.11 -7.09
C ALA A 213 6.25 4.52 -5.90
N ALA A 214 5.26 3.65 -6.15
CA ALA A 214 4.47 3.00 -5.11
C ALA A 214 5.32 2.04 -4.27
N LYS A 215 5.03 1.96 -2.97
CA LYS A 215 5.74 1.10 -2.01
C LYS A 215 5.65 -0.36 -2.46
N LYS A 216 6.77 -1.09 -2.39
CA LYS A 216 6.86 -2.50 -2.80
C LYS A 216 5.87 -3.36 -2.01
N GLY A 217 5.11 -4.23 -2.68
CA GLY A 217 4.19 -5.17 -2.01
C GLY A 217 4.92 -6.20 -1.15
N VAL A 218 6.03 -6.77 -1.64
CA VAL A 218 6.91 -7.69 -0.88
C VAL A 218 8.32 -7.11 -0.83
N SER A 219 8.89 -6.99 0.37
CA SER A 219 10.27 -6.52 0.54
C SER A 219 11.27 -7.53 -0.03
N SER A 220 12.45 -7.07 -0.47
CA SER A 220 13.48 -7.97 -1.00
C SER A 220 13.92 -9.03 0.02
N THR A 221 14.01 -8.67 1.31
CA THR A 221 14.41 -9.62 2.37
C THR A 221 13.39 -10.74 2.55
N SER A 222 12.10 -10.40 2.65
CA SER A 222 11.02 -11.39 2.84
C SER A 222 10.81 -12.22 1.57
N GLY A 223 10.84 -11.58 0.40
CA GLY A 223 10.69 -12.29 -0.88
C GLY A 223 11.88 -13.19 -1.24
N MET A 224 13.08 -12.91 -0.71
CA MET A 224 14.20 -13.84 -0.82
C MET A 224 13.97 -15.07 0.05
N GLN A 225 13.53 -14.90 1.30
CA GLN A 225 13.25 -16.00 2.23
C GLN A 225 12.28 -17.00 1.65
N GLN A 226 11.11 -16.52 1.22
CA GLN A 226 10.04 -17.38 0.72
C GLN A 226 10.50 -18.22 -0.48
N THR A 227 11.33 -17.65 -1.36
CA THR A 227 11.85 -18.38 -2.53
C THR A 227 12.76 -19.53 -2.13
N VAL A 228 13.63 -19.32 -1.13
CA VAL A 228 14.47 -20.41 -0.60
C VAL A 228 13.62 -21.54 -0.06
N GLU A 229 12.54 -21.19 0.64
CA GLU A 229 11.71 -22.19 1.32
C GLU A 229 10.84 -23.01 0.38
N SER A 230 10.48 -22.47 -0.79
CA SER A 230 9.38 -23.03 -1.58
C SER A 230 9.63 -23.19 -3.08
N SER A 231 10.65 -22.55 -3.66
CA SER A 231 10.90 -22.64 -5.11
C SER A 231 11.72 -23.88 -5.46
N GLY A 232 11.15 -24.78 -6.26
CA GLY A 232 11.86 -25.96 -6.77
C GLY A 232 12.93 -25.65 -7.82
N LEU A 233 12.79 -24.54 -8.57
CA LEU A 233 13.79 -24.12 -9.57
C LEU A 233 15.07 -23.54 -8.97
N PHE A 234 14.96 -23.15 -7.71
CA PHE A 234 15.89 -22.23 -7.10
C PHE A 234 17.22 -22.86 -6.62
N PRO A 235 17.24 -24.08 -6.07
CA PRO A 235 18.48 -24.83 -5.83
C PRO A 235 19.36 -24.98 -7.07
N GLN A 236 18.74 -25.30 -8.23
CA GLN A 236 19.45 -25.49 -9.49
C GLN A 236 20.11 -24.18 -9.97
N ARG A 237 19.41 -23.05 -9.81
CA ARG A 237 19.95 -21.74 -10.16
C ARG A 237 21.25 -21.45 -9.41
N VAL A 238 21.30 -21.76 -8.12
CA VAL A 238 22.45 -21.45 -7.25
C VAL A 238 23.63 -22.36 -7.52
N SER A 239 23.39 -23.66 -7.71
CA SER A 239 24.46 -24.64 -7.89
C SER A 239 25.11 -24.60 -9.28
N THR A 240 24.35 -24.25 -10.32
CA THR A 240 24.82 -24.37 -11.72
C THR A 240 24.76 -23.07 -12.51
N VAL A 241 23.63 -22.35 -12.47
CA VAL A 241 23.40 -21.20 -13.35
C VAL A 241 24.25 -20.01 -12.94
N VAL A 242 24.25 -19.64 -11.65
CA VAL A 242 24.96 -18.45 -11.18
C VAL A 242 26.50 -18.58 -11.32
N PRO A 243 27.15 -19.69 -10.92
CA PRO A 243 28.60 -19.83 -11.11
C PRO A 243 29.02 -19.67 -12.57
N ALA A 244 28.30 -20.31 -13.50
CA ALA A 244 28.56 -20.18 -14.93
C ALA A 244 28.37 -18.73 -15.43
N ASN A 245 27.29 -18.07 -14.98
CA ASN A 245 27.01 -16.69 -15.35
C ASN A 245 28.01 -15.68 -14.76
N MET A 246 28.52 -15.92 -13.54
CA MET A 246 29.60 -15.11 -12.96
C MET A 246 30.86 -15.17 -13.84
N MET A 247 31.29 -16.37 -14.23
CA MET A 247 32.46 -16.57 -15.10
C MET A 247 32.25 -15.88 -16.46
N ALA A 248 31.11 -16.14 -17.12
CA ALA A 248 30.79 -15.55 -18.42
C ALA A 248 30.69 -14.02 -18.35
N MET A 249 30.10 -13.47 -17.29
CA MET A 249 29.99 -12.02 -17.10
C MET A 249 31.36 -11.37 -16.88
N GLU A 250 32.21 -11.95 -16.04
CA GLU A 250 33.57 -11.43 -15.83
C GLU A 250 34.40 -11.46 -17.11
N GLN A 251 34.28 -12.52 -17.91
CA GLN A 251 34.94 -12.62 -19.20
C GLN A 251 34.40 -11.56 -20.18
N ALA A 252 33.08 -11.37 -20.25
CA ALA A 252 32.45 -10.36 -21.10
C ALA A 252 32.92 -8.95 -20.73
N ILE A 253 33.01 -8.63 -19.44
CA ILE A 253 33.52 -7.33 -18.95
C ILE A 253 34.99 -7.16 -19.31
N LYS A 254 35.84 -8.16 -19.05
CA LYS A 254 37.27 -8.11 -19.39
C LYS A 254 37.50 -7.91 -20.90
N ALA A 255 36.71 -8.59 -21.73
CA ALA A 255 36.79 -8.51 -23.19
C ALA A 255 36.04 -7.31 -23.81
N ARG A 256 35.26 -6.54 -23.01
CA ARG A 256 34.32 -5.51 -23.49
C ARG A 256 33.33 -6.05 -24.53
N ASP A 257 32.94 -7.31 -24.38
CA ASP A 257 31.97 -7.98 -25.24
C ASP A 257 30.56 -7.63 -24.77
N PHE A 258 29.96 -6.62 -25.41
CA PHE A 258 28.61 -6.17 -25.07
C PHE A 258 27.54 -7.23 -25.36
N ALA A 259 27.71 -8.05 -26.39
CA ALA A 259 26.71 -9.06 -26.74
C ALA A 259 26.68 -10.17 -25.68
N ALA A 260 27.85 -10.65 -25.24
CA ALA A 260 27.96 -11.60 -24.14
C ALA A 260 27.43 -10.99 -22.82
N PHE A 261 27.83 -9.74 -22.51
CA PHE A 261 27.34 -9.01 -21.33
C PHE A 261 25.81 -8.90 -21.33
N ALA A 262 25.23 -8.50 -22.46
CA ALA A 262 23.80 -8.31 -22.62
C ALA A 262 23.02 -9.61 -22.45
N LYS A 263 23.48 -10.69 -23.10
CA LYS A 263 22.87 -12.02 -23.01
C LYS A 263 22.82 -12.51 -21.57
N VAL A 264 23.95 -12.44 -20.85
CA VAL A 264 24.00 -12.89 -19.45
C VAL A 264 23.13 -12.00 -18.57
N THR A 265 23.16 -10.67 -18.76
CA THR A 265 22.35 -9.72 -17.98
C THR A 265 20.84 -9.98 -18.10
N MET A 266 20.35 -10.16 -19.32
CA MET A 266 18.93 -10.41 -19.59
C MET A 266 18.50 -11.80 -19.09
N ALA A 267 19.31 -12.83 -19.33
CA ALA A 267 19.06 -14.18 -18.85
C ALA A 267 19.04 -14.27 -17.31
N GLU A 268 19.98 -13.61 -16.63
CA GLU A 268 20.04 -13.53 -15.17
C GLU A 268 18.83 -12.81 -14.59
N SER A 269 18.40 -11.71 -15.20
CA SER A 269 17.19 -10.99 -14.80
C SER A 269 15.96 -11.90 -14.92
N ASN A 270 15.79 -12.59 -16.04
CA ASN A 270 14.65 -13.48 -16.27
C ASN A 270 14.68 -14.67 -15.29
N SER A 271 15.84 -15.31 -15.10
CA SER A 271 16.00 -16.45 -14.19
C SER A 271 15.72 -16.06 -12.73
N PHE A 272 16.14 -14.86 -12.30
CA PHE A 272 15.79 -14.32 -10.98
C PHE A 272 14.26 -14.21 -10.79
N HIS A 273 13.55 -13.61 -11.75
CA HIS A 273 12.09 -13.45 -11.67
C HIS A 273 11.33 -14.76 -11.88
N ALA A 274 11.90 -15.74 -12.58
CA ALA A 274 11.33 -17.08 -12.67
C ALA A 274 11.31 -17.78 -11.31
N CYS A 275 12.40 -17.69 -10.53
CA CYS A 275 12.38 -18.19 -9.15
C CYS A 275 11.40 -17.42 -8.25
N CYS A 276 11.15 -16.12 -8.52
CA CYS A 276 10.11 -15.37 -7.79
C CYS A 276 8.73 -15.96 -8.08
N LEU A 277 8.47 -16.29 -9.36
CA LEU A 277 7.20 -16.83 -9.82
C LEU A 277 6.96 -18.25 -9.30
N ASP A 278 8.02 -19.04 -9.16
CA ASP A 278 8.00 -20.42 -8.65
C ASP A 278 7.94 -20.49 -7.11
N THR A 279 8.04 -19.36 -6.42
CA THR A 279 7.85 -19.26 -4.96
C THR A 279 6.37 -19.51 -4.59
N TYR A 280 6.09 -20.03 -3.39
CA TYR A 280 4.74 -20.16 -2.86
C TYR A 280 4.57 -19.37 -1.55
N PRO A 281 3.64 -18.39 -1.49
CA PRO A 281 2.88 -17.82 -2.60
C PRO A 281 3.78 -17.13 -3.66
N PRO A 282 3.34 -17.04 -4.93
CA PRO A 282 4.14 -16.47 -6.02
C PRO A 282 4.43 -14.98 -5.82
N ILE A 283 5.66 -14.58 -6.11
CA ILE A 283 6.13 -13.20 -5.98
C ILE A 283 6.16 -12.55 -7.37
N PHE A 284 5.38 -11.49 -7.55
CA PHE A 284 5.33 -10.71 -8.79
C PHE A 284 5.98 -9.34 -8.61
N TYR A 285 7.21 -9.18 -9.10
CA TYR A 285 7.87 -7.87 -9.20
C TYR A 285 7.64 -7.18 -10.54
N LEU A 286 7.61 -7.97 -11.63
CA LEU A 286 7.39 -7.45 -12.97
C LEU A 286 5.89 -7.22 -13.21
N ASN A 287 5.56 -6.06 -13.78
CA ASN A 287 4.19 -5.75 -14.21
C ASN A 287 4.11 -5.66 -15.74
N ASP A 288 2.95 -5.25 -16.27
CA ASP A 288 2.75 -5.13 -17.72
C ASP A 288 3.69 -4.14 -18.38
N VAL A 289 4.04 -3.04 -17.70
CA VAL A 289 4.99 -2.06 -18.22
C VAL A 289 6.40 -2.63 -18.23
N SER A 290 6.78 -3.40 -17.21
CA SER A 290 8.05 -4.15 -17.19
C SER A 290 8.14 -5.11 -18.39
N ARG A 291 7.06 -5.87 -18.64
CA ARG A 291 6.97 -6.79 -19.79
C ARG A 291 7.01 -6.06 -21.14
N ALA A 292 6.41 -4.86 -21.22
CA ALA A 292 6.52 -4.01 -22.40
C ALA A 292 7.95 -3.50 -22.63
N ALA A 293 8.68 -3.14 -21.57
CA ALA A 293 10.08 -2.73 -21.66
C ALA A 293 10.98 -3.87 -22.15
N ILE A 294 10.73 -5.11 -21.72
CA ILE A 294 11.41 -6.32 -22.25
C ILE A 294 11.21 -6.40 -23.76
N ARG A 295 9.96 -6.39 -24.22
CA ARG A 295 9.63 -6.47 -25.66
C ARG A 295 10.26 -5.32 -26.45
N ALA A 296 10.32 -4.13 -25.86
CA ALA A 296 10.93 -2.97 -26.51
C ALA A 296 12.44 -3.16 -26.73
N VAL A 297 13.17 -3.67 -25.73
CA VAL A 297 14.60 -3.95 -25.87
C VAL A 297 14.86 -5.05 -26.90
N GLU A 298 14.05 -6.12 -26.90
CA GLU A 298 14.14 -7.17 -27.93
C GLU A 298 13.88 -6.62 -29.33
N ALA A 299 12.84 -5.78 -29.50
CA ALA A 299 12.54 -5.13 -30.77
C ALA A 299 13.67 -4.19 -31.24
N ILE A 300 14.28 -3.44 -30.32
CA ILE A 300 15.43 -2.56 -30.60
C ILE A 300 16.63 -3.39 -31.07
N ASN A 301 16.93 -4.51 -30.40
CA ASN A 301 18.01 -5.41 -30.80
C ASN A 301 17.75 -6.05 -32.17
N ALA A 302 16.52 -6.48 -32.42
CA ALA A 302 16.11 -7.05 -33.71
C ALA A 302 16.24 -6.02 -34.84
N ALA A 303 15.74 -4.80 -34.64
CA ALA A 303 15.82 -3.73 -35.63
C ALA A 303 17.25 -3.24 -35.89
N ALA A 304 18.15 -3.39 -34.92
CA ALA A 304 19.57 -3.07 -35.07
C ALA A 304 20.38 -4.23 -35.68
N GLU A 305 19.77 -5.41 -35.90
CA GLU A 305 20.40 -6.65 -36.37
C GLU A 305 21.59 -7.13 -35.51
N ARG A 306 21.72 -6.59 -34.30
CA ARG A 306 22.74 -6.96 -33.30
C ARG A 306 22.27 -6.56 -31.90
N THR A 307 22.86 -7.14 -30.87
CA THR A 307 22.57 -6.76 -29.49
C THR A 307 23.16 -5.39 -29.16
N VAL A 308 22.29 -4.38 -29.02
CA VAL A 308 22.65 -2.98 -28.72
C VAL A 308 22.11 -2.50 -27.37
N ALA A 309 21.14 -3.22 -26.81
CA ALA A 309 20.53 -2.93 -25.52
C ALA A 309 20.34 -4.21 -24.69
N ALA A 310 20.46 -4.09 -23.37
CA ALA A 310 20.26 -5.17 -22.42
C ALA A 310 19.39 -4.70 -21.25
N TYR A 311 18.27 -5.36 -21.01
CA TYR A 311 17.41 -5.03 -19.88
C TYR A 311 17.80 -5.82 -18.61
N THR A 312 17.56 -5.23 -17.45
CA THR A 312 17.58 -5.93 -16.17
C THR A 312 16.59 -5.32 -15.19
N PHE A 313 16.07 -6.15 -14.29
CA PHE A 313 15.09 -5.78 -13.28
C PHE A 313 15.54 -6.30 -11.91
N ASP A 314 15.46 -5.46 -10.89
CA ASP A 314 15.65 -5.87 -9.49
C ASP A 314 14.31 -6.29 -8.86
N ALA A 315 14.21 -6.27 -7.53
CA ALA A 315 12.98 -6.52 -6.78
C ALA A 315 11.98 -5.35 -6.90
N GLY A 316 11.46 -5.13 -8.10
CA GLY A 316 10.47 -4.11 -8.45
C GLY A 316 10.25 -3.99 -9.96
N PRO A 317 9.30 -3.14 -10.41
CA PRO A 317 8.91 -3.07 -11.82
C PRO A 317 9.83 -2.22 -12.70
N ASN A 318 10.81 -1.52 -12.12
CA ASN A 318 11.66 -0.58 -12.84
C ASN A 318 12.69 -1.31 -13.71
N CYS A 319 12.78 -0.89 -14.97
CA CYS A 319 13.69 -1.46 -15.94
C CYS A 319 14.97 -0.64 -16.00
N VAL A 320 16.13 -1.29 -15.92
CA VAL A 320 17.42 -0.69 -16.26
C VAL A 320 17.86 -1.25 -17.60
N VAL A 321 18.11 -0.38 -18.57
CA VAL A 321 18.55 -0.72 -19.92
C VAL A 321 20.01 -0.28 -20.08
N TYR A 322 20.92 -1.24 -20.19
CA TYR A 322 22.30 -0.99 -20.55
C TYR A 322 22.47 -0.90 -22.06
N TYR A 323 23.34 0.00 -22.51
CA TYR A 323 23.71 0.19 -23.91
C TYR A 323 25.09 0.84 -23.97
N LEU A 324 25.74 0.80 -25.13
CA LEU A 324 26.98 1.55 -25.36
C LEU A 324 26.67 2.95 -25.87
N GLU A 325 27.50 3.93 -25.52
CA GLU A 325 27.33 5.33 -25.93
C GLU A 325 27.12 5.50 -27.44
N ARG A 326 27.84 4.74 -28.28
CA ARG A 326 27.67 4.72 -29.74
C ARG A 326 26.26 4.30 -30.20
N ASP A 327 25.56 3.52 -29.38
CA ASP A 327 24.22 2.98 -29.64
C ASP A 327 23.12 3.84 -29.02
N ALA A 328 23.48 4.95 -28.35
CA ALA A 328 22.54 5.87 -27.74
C ALA A 328 21.46 6.39 -28.70
N PRO A 329 21.76 6.79 -29.96
CA PRO A 329 20.73 7.25 -30.89
C PRO A 329 19.65 6.20 -31.17
N THR A 330 20.06 4.93 -31.33
CA THR A 330 19.14 3.81 -31.58
C THR A 330 18.27 3.53 -30.36
N VAL A 331 18.90 3.40 -29.18
CA VAL A 331 18.22 3.01 -27.94
C VAL A 331 17.38 4.16 -27.37
N LEU A 332 17.98 5.34 -27.16
CA LEU A 332 17.27 6.50 -26.61
C LEU A 332 16.26 7.07 -27.60
N GLY A 333 16.55 7.04 -28.90
CA GLY A 333 15.60 7.48 -29.93
C GLY A 333 14.34 6.61 -29.94
N ALA A 334 14.46 5.29 -29.81
CA ALA A 334 13.31 4.38 -29.74
C ALA A 334 12.43 4.63 -28.50
N PHE A 335 13.05 4.80 -27.32
CA PHE A 335 12.30 5.09 -26.08
C PHE A 335 11.74 6.51 -26.02
N SER A 336 12.49 7.53 -26.48
CA SER A 336 12.04 8.94 -26.42
C SER A 336 10.86 9.21 -27.34
N ALA A 337 10.78 8.53 -28.50
CA ALA A 337 9.63 8.63 -29.40
C ALA A 337 8.31 8.18 -28.74
N VAL A 338 8.38 7.24 -27.80
CA VAL A 338 7.21 6.68 -27.09
C VAL A 338 6.94 7.38 -25.76
N LEU A 339 8.00 7.83 -25.07
CA LEU A 339 7.93 8.42 -23.73
C LEU A 339 7.99 9.95 -23.76
N ASP A 340 7.47 10.56 -24.83
CA ASP A 340 7.47 12.01 -24.98
C ASP A 340 6.71 12.71 -23.84
N GLY A 341 7.31 13.75 -23.29
CA GLY A 341 6.80 14.48 -22.12
C GLY A 341 7.00 13.80 -20.75
N VAL A 342 7.74 12.68 -20.65
CA VAL A 342 8.20 12.15 -19.35
C VAL A 342 9.43 12.94 -18.89
N ALA A 343 9.46 13.40 -17.63
CA ALA A 343 10.60 14.13 -17.07
C ALA A 343 11.82 13.20 -16.83
N GLY A 344 13.03 13.78 -16.77
CA GLY A 344 14.26 13.05 -16.41
C GLY A 344 15.22 12.79 -17.58
N TRP A 345 14.88 13.18 -18.80
CA TRP A 345 15.82 13.15 -19.93
C TRP A 345 16.92 14.21 -19.75
N LYS A 346 18.18 13.82 -20.00
CA LYS A 346 19.29 14.79 -20.07
C LYS A 346 19.13 15.65 -21.34
N LYS A 347 19.58 16.92 -21.26
CA LYS A 347 19.58 17.85 -22.41
C LYS A 347 20.32 17.21 -23.59
N GLY A 348 19.69 17.18 -24.77
CA GLY A 348 20.24 16.59 -26.00
C GLY A 348 19.89 15.10 -26.23
N CYS A 349 19.21 14.42 -25.29
CA CYS A 349 18.76 13.03 -25.48
C CYS A 349 17.36 12.90 -26.10
N GLN A 350 16.62 14.01 -26.24
CA GLN A 350 15.30 14.05 -26.90
C GLN A 350 15.48 14.51 -28.35
N GLY A 351 14.92 13.75 -29.31
CA GLY A 351 14.89 14.13 -30.73
C GLY A 351 15.91 13.43 -31.64
N THR A 352 16.68 12.45 -31.16
CA THR A 352 17.47 11.57 -32.03
C THR A 352 16.55 10.64 -32.81
N ALA A 353 16.56 10.77 -34.15
CA ALA A 353 15.86 9.84 -35.03
C ALA A 353 16.43 8.42 -34.87
N SER A 354 15.60 7.48 -34.44
CA SER A 354 15.98 6.06 -34.37
C SER A 354 15.51 5.32 -35.62
N SER A 355 16.34 4.40 -36.10
CA SER A 355 15.96 3.39 -37.10
C SER A 355 15.02 2.33 -36.52
N ALA A 356 15.00 2.14 -35.20
CA ALA A 356 14.14 1.20 -34.51
C ALA A 356 12.84 1.88 -34.06
N ARG A 357 11.74 1.60 -34.75
CA ARG A 357 10.38 2.00 -34.31
C ARG A 357 9.76 0.88 -33.48
N LEU A 358 9.31 1.24 -32.27
CA LEU A 358 8.52 0.34 -31.44
C LEU A 358 7.11 0.24 -32.03
N ASP A 359 6.53 -0.97 -32.03
CA ASP A 359 5.15 -1.15 -32.47
C ASP A 359 4.16 -0.41 -31.55
N GLU A 360 2.97 -0.15 -32.07
CA GLU A 360 1.95 0.63 -31.38
C GLU A 360 1.50 0.00 -30.06
N GLY A 361 1.52 -1.34 -29.95
CA GLY A 361 1.15 -2.06 -28.74
C GLY A 361 2.18 -1.92 -27.63
N ILE A 362 3.48 -2.04 -27.95
CA ILE A 362 4.58 -1.73 -27.00
C ILE A 362 4.53 -0.25 -26.61
N ALA A 363 4.34 0.63 -27.58
CA ALA A 363 4.30 2.07 -27.35
C ALA A 363 3.16 2.48 -26.41
N GLN A 364 1.96 1.93 -26.61
CA GLN A 364 0.81 2.17 -25.76
C GLN A 364 1.02 1.60 -24.34
N ALA A 365 1.63 0.41 -24.22
CA ALA A 365 1.90 -0.19 -22.91
C ALA A 365 2.94 0.57 -22.09
N LEU A 366 3.96 1.15 -22.73
CA LEU A 366 4.99 1.99 -22.09
C LEU A 366 4.48 3.40 -21.76
N SER A 367 3.60 3.97 -22.59
CA SER A 367 3.08 5.34 -22.44
C SER A 367 1.89 5.47 -21.49
N ARG A 368 1.49 4.38 -20.80
CA ARG A 368 0.37 4.30 -19.83
C ARG A 368 0.44 5.22 -18.59
N ARG A 369 1.20 6.33 -18.64
CA ARG A 369 0.94 7.55 -17.86
C ARG A 369 0.06 8.58 -18.61
N LYS A 370 -0.35 8.33 -19.86
CA LYS A 370 -1.36 9.15 -20.56
C LYS A 370 -2.36 8.28 -21.33
N ALA A 371 -3.61 8.42 -20.92
CA ALA A 371 -4.86 8.11 -21.62
C ALA A 371 -5.23 6.64 -21.86
N ASN A 372 -6.31 6.23 -21.20
CA ASN A 372 -7.38 5.53 -21.90
C ASN A 372 -7.72 6.33 -23.17
N LEU A 373 -7.45 5.77 -24.34
CA LEU A 373 -8.23 6.03 -25.54
C LEU A 373 -7.97 4.88 -26.50
N VAL A 374 -8.96 4.00 -26.60
CA VAL A 374 -9.10 3.05 -27.69
C VAL A 374 -9.56 3.84 -28.91
N ARG A 375 -8.93 3.67 -30.07
CA ARG A 375 -9.58 3.91 -31.36
C ARG A 375 -9.35 2.78 -32.34
N HIS A 376 -10.48 2.19 -32.74
CA HIS A 376 -10.64 1.28 -33.86
C HIS A 376 -10.29 1.95 -35.20
N HIS A 377 -9.78 1.13 -36.11
CA HIS A 377 -9.66 1.38 -37.55
C HIS A 377 -10.97 1.87 -38.19
N ASN A 378 -10.85 2.79 -39.16
CA ASN A 378 -11.48 2.61 -40.47
C ASN A 378 -10.75 3.40 -41.56
N SER A 379 -10.71 2.79 -42.74
CA SER A 379 -10.02 3.15 -43.96
C SER A 379 -10.69 4.27 -44.76
N SER A 380 -9.89 4.98 -45.58
CA SER A 380 -10.10 5.30 -47.01
C SER A 380 -9.65 6.71 -47.46
N ASN A 381 -9.05 6.70 -48.66
CA ASN A 381 -8.40 7.72 -49.49
C ASN A 381 -8.99 9.15 -49.55
N HIS A 382 -8.14 10.18 -49.47
CA HIS A 382 -7.60 10.98 -50.61
C HIS A 382 -7.02 12.33 -50.09
N PRO A 383 -6.02 12.94 -50.77
CA PRO A 383 -5.25 14.06 -50.25
C PRO A 383 -5.73 15.41 -50.81
N HIS A 384 -5.90 16.45 -49.99
CA HIS A 384 -5.76 17.85 -50.42
C HIS A 384 -5.55 18.80 -49.22
N SER A 385 -4.39 19.45 -49.21
CA SER A 385 -4.16 20.90 -49.00
C SER A 385 -5.10 21.67 -48.05
N LEU A 386 -4.55 22.24 -46.96
CA LEU A 386 -4.57 23.70 -46.67
C LEU A 386 -3.97 24.06 -45.29
N ALA A 387 -3.08 25.05 -45.34
CA ALA A 387 -2.93 26.21 -44.46
C ALA A 387 -2.73 26.07 -42.93
N HIS A 388 -1.69 26.79 -42.50
CA HIS A 388 -1.35 27.21 -41.14
C HIS A 388 -2.55 27.53 -40.24
N HIS A 389 -2.64 26.84 -39.10
CA HIS A 389 -3.10 27.44 -37.84
C HIS A 389 -2.36 26.82 -36.66
N GLN A 390 -1.70 27.68 -35.88
CA GLN A 390 -1.09 27.35 -34.59
C GLN A 390 -2.17 26.88 -33.61
N ASN A 391 -2.07 25.63 -33.13
CA ASN A 391 -2.93 25.10 -32.08
C ASN A 391 -2.19 25.13 -30.74
N THR A 392 -2.44 26.17 -29.95
CA THR A 392 -2.14 26.21 -28.51
C THR A 392 -3.12 25.30 -27.74
N MET A 393 -2.59 24.29 -27.04
CA MET A 393 -3.37 23.39 -26.16
C MET A 393 -3.97 24.14 -24.94
N PRO A 394 -5.18 23.80 -24.46
CA PRO A 394 -5.77 24.40 -23.25
C PRO A 394 -5.16 23.84 -21.95
N ARG A 395 -5.02 24.71 -20.94
CA ARG A 395 -4.49 24.42 -19.58
C ARG A 395 -5.57 23.79 -18.68
N LEU A 396 -5.21 22.75 -17.91
CA LEU A 396 -5.98 22.23 -16.78
C LEU A 396 -5.80 23.16 -15.57
N PHE A 397 -6.91 23.54 -14.93
CA PHE A 397 -6.94 24.45 -13.79
C PHE A 397 -6.65 23.70 -12.47
N GLY A 398 -5.98 24.38 -11.54
CA GLY A 398 -5.66 23.90 -10.19
C GLY A 398 -6.53 24.56 -9.11
N PRO A 399 -6.29 24.25 -7.82
CA PRO A 399 -7.11 24.72 -6.69
C PRO A 399 -7.27 26.25 -6.58
N ALA A 400 -6.32 27.02 -7.14
CA ALA A 400 -6.35 28.49 -7.14
C ALA A 400 -7.39 29.09 -8.11
N ASP A 401 -7.84 28.32 -9.11
CA ASP A 401 -8.76 28.77 -10.16
C ASP A 401 -10.25 28.64 -9.75
N ILE A 402 -10.52 28.15 -8.54
CA ILE A 402 -11.86 27.95 -7.95
C ILE A 402 -12.43 29.26 -7.37
N LYS A 403 -11.70 30.37 -7.46
CA LYS A 403 -12.10 31.65 -6.85
C LYS A 403 -13.17 32.44 -7.63
N ASP A 404 -13.60 32.01 -8.82
CA ASP A 404 -14.59 32.76 -9.60
C ASP A 404 -15.82 31.91 -10.06
N ASP A 405 -16.99 32.36 -9.58
CA ASP A 405 -18.35 31.81 -9.69
C ASP A 405 -18.55 30.31 -9.33
N GLY A 406 -19.35 30.02 -8.31
CA GLY A 406 -19.58 28.66 -7.78
C GLY A 406 -20.27 27.69 -8.75
N PHE A 407 -19.89 26.41 -8.69
CA PHE A 407 -20.50 25.32 -9.45
C PHE A 407 -22.01 25.23 -9.19
N ALA A 408 -22.43 25.20 -7.92
CA ALA A 408 -23.81 25.20 -7.50
C ALA A 408 -24.59 26.43 -8.00
N LYS A 409 -23.98 27.62 -7.90
CA LYS A 409 -24.57 28.88 -8.35
C LYS A 409 -24.87 28.86 -9.85
N ARG A 410 -23.93 28.37 -10.67
CA ARG A 410 -24.10 28.28 -12.13
C ARG A 410 -25.18 27.25 -12.53
N ILE A 411 -25.23 26.09 -11.88
CA ILE A 411 -26.30 25.09 -12.11
C ILE A 411 -27.66 25.67 -11.71
N ASN A 412 -27.77 26.23 -10.50
CA ASN A 412 -29.04 26.75 -9.97
C ASN A 412 -29.57 27.96 -10.77
N GLN A 413 -28.70 28.73 -11.43
CA GLN A 413 -29.07 29.82 -12.35
C GLN A 413 -29.41 29.33 -13.78
N GLY A 414 -29.39 28.03 -14.04
CA GLY A 414 -29.74 27.44 -15.33
C GLY A 414 -28.69 27.67 -16.43
N ARG A 415 -27.42 27.92 -16.06
CA ARG A 415 -26.32 28.05 -17.04
C ARG A 415 -25.92 26.68 -17.58
N CYS A 416 -25.55 26.63 -18.86
CA CYS A 416 -24.99 25.42 -19.46
C CYS A 416 -23.60 25.16 -18.89
N MET A 417 -23.37 23.97 -18.33
CA MET A 417 -22.06 23.60 -17.76
C MET A 417 -21.63 22.20 -18.17
N GLU A 418 -20.32 22.05 -18.40
CA GLU A 418 -19.65 20.76 -18.56
C GLU A 418 -19.12 20.28 -17.20
N VAL A 419 -19.75 19.23 -16.67
CA VAL A 419 -19.32 18.57 -15.44
C VAL A 419 -18.47 17.38 -15.82
N THR A 420 -17.21 17.37 -15.39
CA THR A 420 -16.34 16.22 -15.61
C THR A 420 -16.36 15.35 -14.36
N GLU A 421 -16.81 14.10 -14.51
CA GLU A 421 -16.71 13.07 -13.50
C GLU A 421 -15.32 12.43 -13.58
N LEU A 422 -14.51 12.60 -12.53
CA LEU A 422 -13.21 11.94 -12.43
C LEU A 422 -13.34 10.75 -11.49
N SER A 423 -13.11 9.54 -11.99
CA SER A 423 -13.04 8.34 -11.14
C SER A 423 -11.62 8.13 -10.63
N LYS A 424 -11.46 7.89 -9.32
CA LYS A 424 -10.18 7.40 -8.76
C LYS A 424 -9.75 6.03 -9.31
N SER A 425 -10.67 5.28 -9.95
CA SER A 425 -10.41 3.92 -10.48
C SER A 425 -9.74 3.89 -11.87
N GLY A 426 -9.34 5.04 -12.42
CA GLY A 426 -8.66 5.10 -13.72
C GLY A 426 -9.53 4.78 -14.94
N HIS A 427 -10.86 4.80 -14.82
CA HIS A 427 -11.79 4.73 -15.96
C HIS A 427 -11.94 6.11 -16.61
N ASP A 428 -12.26 6.14 -17.91
CA ASP A 428 -12.42 7.38 -18.69
C ASP A 428 -13.30 8.41 -17.97
N PRO A 429 -12.86 9.69 -17.91
CA PRO A 429 -13.66 10.73 -17.30
C PRO A 429 -14.97 10.89 -18.07
N LYS A 430 -16.10 10.70 -17.37
CA LYS A 430 -17.42 10.88 -17.98
C LYS A 430 -17.77 12.35 -17.97
N ILE A 431 -17.97 12.93 -19.14
CA ILE A 431 -18.38 14.32 -19.29
C ILE A 431 -19.91 14.36 -19.33
N TRP A 432 -20.49 15.12 -18.42
CA TRP A 432 -21.93 15.38 -18.35
C TRP A 432 -22.19 16.83 -18.74
N LEU A 433 -23.00 17.06 -19.77
CA LEU A 433 -23.46 18.38 -20.21
C LEU A 433 -24.83 18.66 -19.61
N LEU A 434 -24.97 19.74 -18.85
CA LEU A 434 -26.24 20.13 -18.22
C LEU A 434 -26.87 21.29 -19.02
N THR A 435 -28.03 21.05 -19.62
CA THR A 435 -28.83 22.07 -20.32
C THR A 435 -30.13 22.35 -19.56
N LYS A 436 -30.84 23.44 -19.91
CA LYS A 436 -32.12 23.88 -19.30
C LYS A 436 -33.24 22.81 -19.30
N LYS A 437 -33.06 21.67 -20.00
CA LYS A 437 -33.98 20.52 -20.05
C LYS A 437 -33.40 19.21 -19.49
N GLY A 438 -32.37 19.29 -18.66
CA GLY A 438 -31.69 18.12 -18.11
C GLY A 438 -30.49 17.68 -18.95
N VAL A 439 -29.78 16.69 -18.42
CA VAL A 439 -28.49 16.20 -18.92
C VAL A 439 -28.64 15.72 -20.38
N SER A 440 -28.00 16.40 -21.33
CA SER A 440 -28.06 16.05 -22.77
C SER A 440 -26.68 16.22 -23.40
N LEU A 441 -26.28 15.30 -24.28
CA LEU A 441 -25.02 15.35 -25.03
C LEU A 441 -25.12 16.27 -26.27
N SER A 442 -24.05 17.06 -26.49
CA SER A 442 -23.59 17.72 -27.74
C SER A 442 -24.02 19.17 -28.13
N HIS A 443 -23.00 19.89 -28.62
CA HIS A 443 -22.84 21.08 -29.52
C HIS A 443 -23.22 22.56 -29.13
N LEU A 444 -22.30 23.48 -29.49
CA LEU A 444 -22.18 24.97 -29.35
C LEU A 444 -23.36 25.80 -29.96
N PRO A 445 -23.50 27.17 -29.84
CA PRO A 445 -22.62 28.25 -29.30
C PRO A 445 -23.25 29.43 -28.45
N SER A 446 -22.37 30.22 -27.79
CA SER A 446 -22.30 31.71 -27.62
C SER A 446 -23.23 32.61 -26.74
N PHE A 447 -22.63 33.41 -25.81
CA PHE A 447 -22.59 34.91 -25.64
C PHE A 447 -22.41 35.45 -24.18
N SER A 448 -21.44 36.39 -24.05
CA SER A 448 -20.92 37.45 -23.13
C SER A 448 -21.42 37.88 -21.70
N TYR A 449 -20.40 38.01 -20.79
CA TYR A 449 -20.00 38.98 -19.69
C TYR A 449 -20.96 39.49 -18.54
N PRO A 450 -20.47 40.13 -17.41
CA PRO A 450 -19.13 40.22 -16.74
C PRO A 450 -19.04 40.10 -15.16
N TYR A 451 -17.80 39.84 -14.66
CA TYR A 451 -17.02 40.23 -13.43
C TYR A 451 -17.47 40.11 -11.93
N PHE A 452 -16.57 39.63 -11.01
CA PHE A 452 -15.82 40.42 -9.97
C PHE A 452 -14.89 39.59 -9.01
N TYR A 453 -13.82 40.25 -8.53
CA TYR A 453 -12.55 39.79 -7.90
C TYR A 453 -12.48 39.88 -6.34
N VAL A 454 -11.68 39.05 -5.62
CA VAL A 454 -11.30 39.23 -4.18
C VAL A 454 -9.89 38.65 -3.83
N PRO A 455 -9.07 39.29 -2.93
CA PRO A 455 -7.59 39.15 -2.85
C PRO A 455 -7.06 38.10 -1.82
N PRO A 456 -5.73 37.91 -1.63
CA PRO A 456 -5.16 36.89 -0.74
C PRO A 456 -4.83 37.40 0.67
N VAL A 457 -4.82 36.49 1.66
CA VAL A 457 -4.45 36.75 3.07
C VAL A 457 -3.09 36.14 3.38
N ASP A 458 -2.31 36.92 4.10
CA ASP A 458 -0.91 36.77 4.47
C ASP A 458 -0.70 35.83 5.68
N SER A 459 0.52 35.30 5.81
CA SER A 459 0.92 34.29 6.79
C SER A 459 1.90 34.85 7.83
N SER A 460 1.58 34.77 9.12
CA SER A 460 2.57 35.01 10.19
C SER A 460 2.22 34.38 11.56
N SER A 461 2.78 33.18 11.85
CA SER A 461 3.30 32.62 13.14
C SER A 461 2.41 32.62 14.43
N PRO A 462 2.77 31.92 15.55
CA PRO A 462 3.95 31.10 15.87
C PRO A 462 3.66 29.69 16.47
N ARG A 463 4.72 28.90 16.63
CA ARG A 463 4.76 27.51 17.16
C ARG A 463 4.75 27.47 18.69
N GLU A 464 3.95 26.56 19.29
CA GLU A 464 4.12 26.10 20.68
C GLU A 464 4.57 24.63 20.75
N ARG A 465 5.49 24.37 21.69
CA ARG A 465 6.13 23.09 21.99
C ARG A 465 5.27 22.27 22.96
N VAL A 466 4.94 21.03 22.62
CA VAL A 466 4.44 20.04 23.58
C VAL A 466 5.58 19.14 24.04
N VAL A 467 5.95 19.25 25.33
CA VAL A 467 6.92 18.40 26.02
C VAL A 467 6.21 17.15 26.54
N LYS A 468 6.56 15.95 26.05
CA LYS A 468 6.16 14.69 26.68
C LYS A 468 7.25 14.22 27.65
N LYS A 469 6.94 14.21 28.95
CA LYS A 469 7.74 13.62 30.03
C LYS A 469 7.70 12.09 29.89
N THR A 470 8.86 11.45 29.76
CA THR A 470 9.00 9.99 29.89
C THR A 470 9.58 9.66 31.25
N THR A 471 8.75 9.06 32.11
CA THR A 471 9.16 8.52 33.41
C THR A 471 9.96 7.23 33.20
N GLN A 472 11.26 7.25 33.53
CA GLN A 472 12.09 6.04 33.55
C GLN A 472 11.82 5.24 34.83
N VAL A 473 11.35 3.99 34.69
CA VAL A 473 11.37 3.00 35.78
C VAL A 473 12.58 2.10 35.58
N ARG A 474 13.50 2.13 36.54
CA ARG A 474 14.73 1.35 36.63
C ARG A 474 14.40 -0.06 37.14
N ALA A 475 14.70 -1.10 36.37
CA ALA A 475 14.63 -2.48 36.84
C ALA A 475 16.03 -2.95 37.28
N GLN A 476 16.16 -3.32 38.56
CA GLN A 476 17.28 -4.10 39.10
C GLN A 476 17.07 -5.61 38.81
N PRO A 477 18.15 -6.41 38.76
CA PRO A 477 18.05 -7.85 38.62
C PRO A 477 17.85 -8.52 39.99
N GLU A 478 17.06 -9.59 40.06
CA GLU A 478 17.46 -10.84 40.76
C GLU A 478 16.43 -12.00 40.62
N ASP A 479 17.01 -13.16 40.31
CA ASP A 479 16.74 -14.55 40.66
C ASP A 479 15.33 -15.09 40.92
N GLY A 480 14.97 -16.11 40.11
CA GLY A 480 13.76 -16.93 40.23
C GLY A 480 13.53 -17.80 38.99
N MET A 481 14.55 -18.54 38.56
CA MET A 481 14.67 -19.15 37.24
C MET A 481 14.20 -20.62 37.21
N ARG A 482 12.88 -20.86 37.14
CA ARG A 482 12.34 -22.10 36.50
C ARG A 482 10.88 -22.00 36.09
N MET A 483 9.99 -21.51 36.95
CA MET A 483 8.54 -21.41 36.63
C MET A 483 8.22 -20.20 35.73
N LYS A 484 8.96 -19.09 35.89
CA LYS A 484 8.79 -17.86 35.07
C LYS A 484 9.23 -18.06 33.62
N SER A 485 10.13 -19.00 33.35
CA SER A 485 10.67 -19.27 32.00
C SER A 485 9.59 -19.82 31.07
N PHE A 486 8.82 -20.82 31.51
CA PHE A 486 7.77 -21.43 30.69
C PHE A 486 6.62 -20.47 30.36
N ARG A 487 6.16 -19.69 31.36
CA ARG A 487 5.15 -18.63 31.12
C ARG A 487 5.67 -17.58 30.13
N LYS A 488 6.94 -17.20 30.23
CA LYS A 488 7.56 -16.24 29.30
C LYS A 488 7.69 -16.81 27.89
N THR A 489 8.02 -18.09 27.74
CA THR A 489 8.06 -18.79 26.45
C THR A 489 6.69 -18.94 25.81
N ILE A 490 5.66 -19.28 26.59
CA ILE A 490 4.27 -19.31 26.10
C ILE A 490 3.82 -17.92 25.67
N MET A 491 4.03 -16.91 26.52
CA MET A 491 3.68 -15.53 26.18
C MET A 491 4.43 -15.04 24.93
N ALA A 492 5.70 -15.39 24.75
CA ALA A 492 6.45 -15.05 23.55
C ALA A 492 5.97 -15.77 22.29
N ALA A 493 5.38 -16.97 22.41
CA ALA A 493 4.82 -17.70 21.27
C ALA A 493 3.51 -17.06 20.78
N PHE A 494 2.67 -16.59 21.69
CA PHE A 494 1.31 -16.15 21.38
C PHE A 494 1.11 -14.63 21.42
N LEU A 495 1.96 -13.85 22.08
CA LEU A 495 1.80 -12.40 22.17
C LEU A 495 2.93 -11.67 21.44
N PRO A 496 2.67 -10.47 20.90
CA PRO A 496 3.71 -9.63 20.30
C PRO A 496 4.79 -9.23 21.30
N VAL A 497 5.99 -8.94 20.80
CA VAL A 497 7.08 -8.34 21.60
C VAL A 497 6.58 -7.03 22.21
N ASP A 498 6.99 -6.74 23.45
CA ASP A 498 6.57 -5.57 24.24
C ASP A 498 5.07 -5.48 24.57
N PHE A 499 4.33 -6.58 24.47
CA PHE A 499 2.96 -6.65 24.98
C PHE A 499 2.91 -6.25 26.48
N PRO A 500 1.96 -5.41 26.92
CA PRO A 500 0.81 -4.88 26.18
C PRO A 500 1.03 -3.55 25.43
N ASN A 501 2.23 -2.98 25.48
CA ASN A 501 2.49 -1.63 24.95
C ASN A 501 2.60 -1.58 23.42
N SER A 502 2.85 -2.73 22.78
CA SER A 502 2.96 -2.88 21.32
C SER A 502 1.64 -3.09 20.60
N VAL A 503 0.52 -3.12 21.33
CA VAL A 503 -0.82 -3.26 20.77
C VAL A 503 -1.79 -2.25 21.36
N SER A 504 -2.92 -2.04 20.71
CA SER A 504 -4.03 -1.26 21.25
C SER A 504 -4.60 -1.90 22.54
N SER A 505 -5.21 -1.09 23.39
CA SER A 505 -5.71 -1.52 24.71
C SER A 505 -6.87 -2.51 24.62
N ASP A 506 -7.61 -2.47 23.52
CA ASP A 506 -8.73 -3.34 23.17
C ASP A 506 -8.30 -4.69 22.55
N TYR A 507 -7.03 -4.86 22.17
CA TYR A 507 -6.53 -6.09 21.53
C TYR A 507 -6.82 -7.35 22.36
N LEU A 508 -6.49 -7.34 23.66
CA LEU A 508 -6.64 -8.54 24.49
C LEU A 508 -8.12 -8.95 24.65
N ALA A 509 -9.00 -7.96 24.79
CA ALA A 509 -10.43 -8.20 24.87
C ALA A 509 -10.95 -8.82 23.57
N TYR A 510 -10.62 -8.22 22.42
CA TYR A 510 -10.98 -8.76 21.11
C TYR A 510 -10.43 -10.18 20.93
N GLN A 511 -9.14 -10.40 21.18
CA GLN A 511 -8.48 -11.67 20.92
C GLN A 511 -9.01 -12.81 21.79
N THR A 512 -9.46 -12.50 23.01
CA THR A 512 -10.13 -13.47 23.88
C THR A 512 -11.44 -13.96 23.26
N TYR A 513 -12.25 -13.02 22.75
CA TYR A 513 -13.52 -13.35 22.10
C TYR A 513 -13.32 -14.02 20.74
N ASP A 514 -12.35 -13.59 19.94
CA ASP A 514 -11.98 -14.17 18.64
C ASP A 514 -11.48 -15.62 18.81
N SER A 515 -10.73 -15.90 19.87
CA SER A 515 -10.33 -17.26 20.24
C SER A 515 -11.52 -18.14 20.63
N LEU A 516 -12.43 -17.65 21.49
CA LEU A 516 -13.64 -18.40 21.84
C LEU A 516 -14.54 -18.65 20.62
N GLN A 517 -14.64 -17.66 19.74
CA GLN A 517 -15.34 -17.75 18.47
C GLN A 517 -14.76 -18.88 17.61
N ALA A 518 -13.45 -18.89 17.35
CA ALA A 518 -12.78 -19.91 16.54
C ALA A 518 -12.98 -21.32 17.11
N PHE A 519 -12.98 -21.45 18.44
CA PHE A 519 -13.30 -22.71 19.12
C PHE A 519 -14.70 -23.23 18.79
N PHE A 520 -15.74 -22.40 18.96
CA PHE A 520 -17.12 -22.79 18.65
C PHE A 520 -17.30 -23.11 17.16
N SER A 521 -16.75 -22.28 16.26
CA SER A 521 -16.82 -22.51 14.81
C SER A 521 -16.17 -23.83 14.39
N THR A 522 -15.06 -24.21 15.01
CA THR A 522 -14.36 -25.47 14.70
C THR A 522 -15.24 -26.69 15.02
N ILE A 523 -15.94 -26.67 16.16
CA ILE A 523 -16.84 -27.76 16.57
C ILE A 523 -18.07 -27.80 15.66
N THR A 524 -18.69 -26.65 15.37
CA THR A 524 -19.83 -26.56 14.45
C THR A 524 -19.49 -27.10 13.07
N SER A 525 -18.30 -26.75 12.55
CA SER A 525 -17.80 -27.23 11.26
C SER A 525 -17.68 -28.75 11.21
N LEU A 526 -17.15 -29.39 12.27
CA LEU A 526 -17.04 -30.84 12.35
C LEU A 526 -18.40 -31.55 12.37
N LEU A 527 -19.38 -30.99 13.10
CA LEU A 527 -20.74 -31.51 13.13
C LEU A 527 -21.44 -31.41 11.76
N SER A 528 -21.29 -30.26 11.08
CA SER A 528 -21.83 -30.05 9.74
C SER A 528 -21.15 -30.91 8.66
N SER A 529 -19.84 -31.16 8.81
CA SER A 529 -19.05 -31.92 7.83
C SER A 529 -19.57 -33.34 7.60
N ARG A 530 -20.17 -33.99 8.61
CA ARG A 530 -20.82 -35.29 8.44
C ARG A 530 -22.01 -35.22 7.50
N ALA A 531 -22.88 -34.23 7.68
CA ALA A 531 -24.04 -34.02 6.82
C ALA A 531 -23.61 -33.61 5.40
N LEU A 532 -22.53 -32.85 5.27
CA LEU A 532 -21.93 -32.50 3.98
C LEU A 532 -21.48 -33.74 3.20
N LEU A 533 -20.77 -34.67 3.85
CA LEU A 533 -20.33 -35.92 3.22
C LEU A 533 -21.52 -36.76 2.74
N GLN A 534 -22.57 -36.87 3.55
CA GLN A 534 -23.82 -37.52 3.14
C GLN A 534 -24.51 -36.78 1.98
N GLY A 535 -24.51 -35.45 2.00
CA GLY A 535 -25.02 -34.61 0.91
C GLY A 535 -24.26 -34.81 -0.41
N LEU A 536 -22.97 -35.14 -0.36
CA LEU A 536 -22.13 -35.51 -1.51
C LEU A 536 -22.34 -36.96 -1.97
N GLY A 537 -23.19 -37.74 -1.29
CA GLY A 537 -23.48 -39.12 -1.65
C GLY A 537 -22.60 -40.17 -0.97
N VAL A 538 -21.79 -39.79 0.03
CA VAL A 538 -21.03 -40.75 0.82
C VAL A 538 -22.01 -41.59 1.66
N GLY A 539 -22.08 -42.88 1.35
CA GLY A 539 -22.98 -43.84 2.01
C GLY A 539 -24.34 -44.03 1.34
N ASP A 540 -24.56 -43.45 0.16
CA ASP A 540 -25.75 -43.66 -0.68
C ASP A 540 -25.43 -44.64 -1.82
N ALA A 541 -26.14 -45.77 -1.89
CA ALA A 541 -25.90 -46.81 -2.89
C ALA A 541 -26.30 -46.39 -4.32
N ASP A 542 -27.18 -45.40 -4.44
CA ASP A 542 -27.67 -44.89 -5.72
C ASP A 542 -26.87 -43.66 -6.20
N SER A 543 -25.95 -43.14 -5.37
CA SER A 543 -25.12 -41.99 -5.72
C SER A 543 -23.87 -42.38 -6.49
N THR A 544 -23.71 -41.81 -7.69
CA THR A 544 -22.52 -42.05 -8.52
C THR A 544 -21.37 -41.11 -8.15
N ALA A 545 -20.12 -41.58 -8.27
CA ALA A 545 -18.93 -40.73 -8.13
C ALA A 545 -18.96 -39.53 -9.10
N THR A 546 -19.54 -39.72 -10.29
CA THR A 546 -19.73 -38.67 -11.29
C THR A 546 -20.65 -37.55 -10.78
N PHE A 547 -21.76 -37.89 -10.11
CA PHE A 547 -22.65 -36.90 -9.51
C PHE A 547 -21.94 -36.07 -8.43
N ALA A 548 -21.23 -36.73 -7.51
CA ALA A 548 -20.47 -36.05 -6.46
C ALA A 548 -19.41 -35.09 -7.04
N MET A 549 -18.71 -35.52 -8.10
CA MET A 549 -17.71 -34.70 -8.80
C MET A 549 -18.34 -33.48 -9.47
N LEU A 550 -19.44 -33.66 -10.22
CA LEU A 550 -20.14 -32.56 -10.90
C LEU A 550 -20.74 -31.56 -9.91
N LEU A 551 -21.26 -32.03 -8.77
CA LEU A 551 -21.76 -31.19 -7.70
C LEU A 551 -20.63 -30.38 -7.05
N THR A 552 -19.48 -31.00 -6.80
CA THR A 552 -18.29 -30.31 -6.27
C THR A 552 -17.82 -29.21 -7.23
N ILE A 553 -17.68 -29.52 -8.53
CA ILE A 553 -17.32 -28.53 -9.56
C ILE A 553 -18.33 -27.36 -9.59
N SER A 554 -19.61 -27.65 -9.46
CA SER A 554 -20.67 -26.63 -9.45
C SER A 554 -20.56 -25.69 -8.24
N ARG A 555 -20.26 -26.25 -7.06
CA ARG A 555 -20.01 -25.48 -5.84
C ARG A 555 -18.80 -24.56 -6.00
N ASP A 556 -17.69 -25.08 -6.52
CA ASP A 556 -16.46 -24.32 -6.74
C ASP A 556 -16.68 -23.18 -7.75
N ALA A 557 -17.44 -23.44 -8.82
CA ALA A 557 -17.79 -22.41 -9.80
C ALA A 557 -18.61 -21.27 -9.18
N VAL A 558 -19.64 -21.61 -8.37
CA VAL A 558 -20.43 -20.61 -7.64
C VAL A 558 -19.57 -19.85 -6.64
N SER A 559 -18.71 -20.55 -5.89
CA SER A 559 -17.77 -19.96 -4.94
C SER A 559 -16.92 -18.87 -5.58
N HIS A 560 -16.20 -19.20 -6.66
CA HIS A 560 -15.35 -18.26 -7.37
C HIS A 560 -16.11 -17.07 -7.96
N MET A 561 -17.30 -17.30 -8.54
CA MET A 561 -18.15 -16.22 -9.05
C MET A 561 -18.57 -15.26 -7.93
N VAL A 562 -19.02 -15.81 -6.80
CA VAL A 562 -19.45 -15.02 -5.64
C VAL A 562 -18.28 -14.25 -5.03
N THR A 563 -17.10 -14.87 -4.89
CA THR A 563 -15.87 -14.19 -4.42
C THR A 563 -15.58 -12.94 -5.26
N ILE A 564 -15.56 -13.07 -6.59
CA ILE A 564 -15.24 -11.97 -7.52
C ILE A 564 -16.30 -10.86 -7.43
N VAL A 565 -17.58 -11.23 -7.50
CA VAL A 565 -18.69 -10.25 -7.50
C VAL A 565 -18.75 -9.52 -6.16
N PHE A 566 -18.60 -10.23 -5.04
CA PHE A 566 -18.65 -9.64 -3.70
C PHE A 566 -17.44 -8.73 -3.46
N ALA A 567 -16.22 -9.17 -3.79
CA ALA A 567 -15.01 -8.36 -3.66
C ALA A 567 -15.10 -7.08 -4.50
N HIS A 568 -15.58 -7.19 -5.75
CA HIS A 568 -15.78 -6.03 -6.62
C HIS A 568 -16.82 -5.05 -6.05
N ARG A 569 -17.94 -5.56 -5.52
CA ARG A 569 -19.07 -4.74 -5.07
C ARG A 569 -18.86 -4.08 -3.72
N PHE A 570 -18.21 -4.79 -2.79
CA PHE A 570 -18.14 -4.41 -1.37
C PHE A 570 -16.71 -4.24 -0.85
N GLY A 571 -15.66 -4.56 -1.61
CA GLY A 571 -14.28 -4.49 -1.14
C GLY A 571 -13.89 -3.13 -0.52
N LEU A 572 -14.29 -2.03 -1.14
CA LEU A 572 -14.02 -0.67 -0.65
C LEU A 572 -14.84 -0.26 0.59
N SER A 573 -15.86 -1.03 0.94
CA SER A 573 -16.67 -0.79 2.15
C SER A 573 -16.23 -1.62 3.35
N ILE A 574 -15.43 -2.67 3.16
CA ILE A 574 -15.08 -3.60 4.23
C ILE A 574 -14.19 -2.93 5.27
N GLU A 575 -13.13 -2.24 4.87
CA GLU A 575 -12.20 -1.58 5.80
C GLU A 575 -12.87 -0.45 6.62
N PRO A 576 -13.62 0.49 6.03
CA PRO A 576 -14.33 1.52 6.81
C PRO A 576 -15.40 0.99 7.78
N GLU A 577 -15.97 -0.18 7.46
CA GLU A 577 -17.06 -0.82 8.20
C GLU A 577 -16.59 -2.17 8.77
N ALA A 578 -15.31 -2.28 9.16
CA ALA A 578 -14.67 -3.55 9.52
C ALA A 578 -15.43 -4.32 10.59
N LYS A 579 -15.91 -3.66 11.65
CA LYS A 579 -16.72 -4.28 12.72
C LYS A 579 -17.96 -4.98 12.17
N LYS A 580 -18.69 -4.33 11.26
CA LYS A 580 -19.90 -4.87 10.65
C LYS A 580 -19.58 -6.08 9.79
N TYR A 581 -18.57 -5.97 8.91
CA TYR A 581 -18.21 -7.06 8.01
C TYR A 581 -17.56 -8.24 8.73
N ARG A 582 -16.86 -8.01 9.85
CA ARG A 582 -16.35 -9.07 10.71
C ARG A 582 -17.47 -9.88 11.34
N PHE A 583 -18.54 -9.22 11.79
CA PHE A 583 -19.75 -9.90 12.29
C PHE A 583 -20.55 -10.61 11.19
N LEU A 584 -20.77 -9.94 10.06
CA LEU A 584 -21.54 -10.50 8.94
C LEU A 584 -20.86 -11.72 8.31
N ALA A 585 -19.53 -11.77 8.28
CA ALA A 585 -18.79 -12.92 7.76
C ALA A 585 -19.22 -14.21 8.47
N ASP A 586 -19.28 -14.18 9.80
CA ASP A 586 -19.66 -15.35 10.60
C ASP A 586 -21.15 -15.66 10.47
N LEU A 587 -22.01 -14.65 10.29
CA LEU A 587 -23.43 -14.88 9.99
C LEU A 587 -23.60 -15.64 8.66
N PHE A 588 -22.81 -15.31 7.64
CA PHE A 588 -22.81 -16.05 6.38
C PHE A 588 -22.24 -17.46 6.55
N ASN A 589 -21.18 -17.62 7.34
CA ASN A 589 -20.59 -18.93 7.65
C ASN A 589 -21.59 -19.86 8.35
N ASP A 590 -22.27 -19.37 9.38
CA ASP A 590 -23.24 -20.15 10.13
C ASP A 590 -24.46 -20.50 9.28
N SER A 591 -24.89 -19.57 8.42
CA SER A 591 -25.94 -19.84 7.43
C SER A 591 -25.52 -20.95 6.45
N ALA A 592 -24.25 -21.00 6.04
CA ALA A 592 -23.72 -22.08 5.22
C ALA A 592 -23.74 -23.43 5.97
N PHE A 593 -23.35 -23.45 7.25
CA PHE A 593 -23.43 -24.67 8.07
C PHE A 593 -24.87 -25.19 8.17
N PHE A 594 -25.87 -24.33 8.32
CA PHE A 594 -27.27 -24.77 8.33
C PHE A 594 -27.69 -25.39 6.99
N LEU A 595 -27.33 -24.77 5.87
CA LEU A 595 -27.65 -25.32 4.55
C LEU A 595 -26.99 -26.69 4.32
N GLU A 596 -25.75 -26.86 4.75
CA GLU A 596 -25.03 -28.14 4.67
C GLU A 596 -25.66 -29.20 5.58
N LEU A 597 -26.00 -28.82 6.82
CA LEU A 597 -26.60 -29.69 7.83
C LEU A 597 -27.96 -30.25 7.37
N TYR A 598 -28.79 -29.42 6.73
CA TYR A 598 -30.10 -29.84 6.23
C TYR A 598 -30.04 -30.49 4.85
N SER A 599 -28.92 -30.38 4.12
CA SER A 599 -28.79 -30.89 2.75
C SER A 599 -29.16 -32.37 2.56
N PRO A 600 -28.92 -33.31 3.51
CA PRO A 600 -29.30 -34.71 3.34
C PRO A 600 -30.82 -34.94 3.28
N TYR A 601 -31.62 -34.02 3.84
CA TYR A 601 -33.09 -34.12 3.93
C TYR A 601 -33.81 -33.44 2.75
N LEU A 602 -33.05 -32.83 1.84
CA LEU A 602 -33.57 -32.14 0.67
C LEU A 602 -33.65 -33.09 -0.53
N GLY A 603 -34.66 -32.88 -1.38
CA GLY A 603 -34.74 -33.53 -2.69
C GLY A 603 -33.54 -33.21 -3.60
N PRO A 604 -33.31 -33.94 -4.70
CA PRO A 604 -32.08 -33.83 -5.48
C PRO A 604 -31.75 -32.41 -5.97
N LEU A 605 -32.73 -31.71 -6.56
CA LEU A 605 -32.51 -30.36 -7.09
C LEU A 605 -32.33 -29.32 -5.97
N THR A 606 -33.11 -29.42 -4.89
CA THR A 606 -33.01 -28.50 -3.75
C THR A 606 -31.72 -28.73 -2.95
N LYS A 607 -31.22 -29.97 -2.88
CA LYS A 607 -29.91 -30.33 -2.31
C LYS A 607 -28.77 -29.64 -3.06
N VAL A 608 -28.75 -29.73 -4.39
CA VAL A 608 -27.73 -29.07 -5.23
C VAL A 608 -27.76 -27.55 -5.00
N LEU A 609 -28.95 -26.94 -5.03
CA LEU A 609 -29.10 -25.50 -4.78
C LEU A 609 -28.64 -25.09 -3.37
N ALA A 610 -28.98 -25.87 -2.34
CA ALA A 610 -28.58 -25.61 -0.97
C ALA A 610 -27.06 -25.66 -0.80
N LEU A 611 -26.40 -26.70 -1.34
CA LEU A 611 -24.94 -26.87 -1.23
C LEU A 611 -24.17 -25.82 -2.04
N CYS A 612 -24.63 -25.46 -3.24
CA CYS A 612 -24.05 -24.36 -4.01
C CYS A 612 -24.23 -23.01 -3.30
N SER A 613 -25.40 -22.79 -2.69
CA SER A 613 -25.67 -21.56 -1.92
C SER A 613 -24.80 -21.50 -0.66
N ALA A 614 -24.61 -22.63 0.03
CA ALA A 614 -23.71 -22.74 1.17
C ALA A 614 -22.28 -22.37 0.79
N GLU A 615 -21.78 -22.88 -0.34
CA GLU A 615 -20.44 -22.54 -0.82
C GLU A 615 -20.32 -21.06 -1.21
N GLY A 616 -21.36 -20.50 -1.84
CA GLY A 616 -21.44 -19.06 -2.10
C GLY A 616 -21.39 -18.22 -0.81
N LEU A 617 -22.09 -18.64 0.25
CA LEU A 617 -22.04 -17.97 1.55
C LEU A 617 -20.65 -18.08 2.21
N ARG A 618 -19.98 -19.24 2.11
CA ARG A 618 -18.58 -19.40 2.56
C ARG A 618 -17.63 -18.50 1.78
N ALA A 619 -17.84 -18.32 0.48
CA ALA A 619 -17.07 -17.40 -0.34
C ALA A 619 -17.23 -15.93 0.12
N VAL A 620 -18.46 -15.51 0.44
CA VAL A 620 -18.72 -14.19 1.03
C VAL A 620 -18.04 -14.05 2.39
N CYS A 621 -18.17 -15.06 3.25
CA CYS A 621 -17.49 -15.13 4.54
C CYS A 621 -15.98 -14.94 4.38
N GLY A 622 -15.33 -15.71 3.50
CA GLY A 622 -13.87 -15.66 3.31
C GLY A 622 -13.36 -14.27 2.92
N VAL A 623 -14.05 -13.59 1.99
CA VAL A 623 -13.68 -12.22 1.58
C VAL A 623 -13.94 -11.21 2.71
N ALA A 624 -15.11 -11.28 3.36
CA ALA A 624 -15.48 -10.35 4.42
C ALA A 624 -14.60 -10.52 5.66
N ALA A 625 -14.38 -11.75 6.13
CA ALA A 625 -13.52 -12.08 7.27
C ALA A 625 -12.07 -11.69 6.99
N GLY A 626 -11.51 -12.07 5.83
CA GLY A 626 -10.11 -11.78 5.50
C GLY A 626 -9.81 -10.28 5.48
N ALA A 627 -10.63 -9.49 4.77
CA ALA A 627 -10.42 -8.05 4.66
C ALA A 627 -10.75 -7.28 5.95
N SER A 628 -11.80 -7.67 6.69
CA SER A 628 -12.12 -7.04 7.98
C SER A 628 -11.10 -7.38 9.06
N LYS A 629 -10.59 -8.62 9.10
CA LYS A 629 -9.50 -9.02 9.99
C LYS A 629 -8.25 -8.20 9.71
N ALA A 630 -7.85 -8.04 8.45
CA ALA A 630 -6.70 -7.21 8.10
C ALA A 630 -6.85 -5.75 8.58
N ALA A 631 -8.04 -5.16 8.46
CA ALA A 631 -8.32 -3.81 8.96
C ALA A 631 -8.27 -3.74 10.50
N LEU A 632 -8.74 -4.77 11.20
CA LEU A 632 -8.66 -4.87 12.67
C LEU A 632 -7.22 -5.08 13.16
N SER A 633 -6.44 -5.96 12.52
CA SER A 633 -5.02 -6.15 12.84
C SER A 633 -4.22 -4.86 12.60
N LEU A 634 -4.54 -4.08 11.56
CA LEU A 634 -3.95 -2.76 11.35
C LEU A 634 -4.26 -1.79 12.49
N HIS A 635 -5.50 -1.81 13.01
CA HIS A 635 -5.91 -1.00 14.17
C HIS A 635 -5.18 -1.44 15.46
N PHE A 636 -5.01 -2.74 15.67
CA PHE A 636 -4.34 -3.28 16.86
C PHE A 636 -2.84 -3.05 16.86
N ALA A 637 -2.21 -2.99 15.69
CA ALA A 637 -0.77 -2.81 15.56
C ALA A 637 -0.33 -1.43 16.03
N LYS A 638 0.65 -1.38 16.95
CA LYS A 638 1.36 -0.15 17.32
C LYS A 638 2.84 -0.28 16.96
N ASN A 639 3.47 0.84 16.61
CA ASN A 639 4.91 0.91 16.29
C ASN A 639 5.32 0.01 15.09
N ASP A 640 4.52 0.01 14.01
CA ASP A 640 4.81 -0.72 12.77
C ASP A 640 4.99 -2.26 12.92
N ASN A 641 4.36 -2.87 13.92
CA ASN A 641 4.47 -4.30 14.22
C ASN A 641 3.42 -5.22 13.55
N LEU A 642 2.70 -4.73 12.53
CA LEU A 642 1.58 -5.44 11.90
C LEU A 642 1.91 -6.88 11.48
N SER A 643 3.06 -7.11 10.85
CA SER A 643 3.45 -8.45 10.39
C SER A 643 3.72 -9.42 11.54
N GLU A 644 4.27 -8.93 12.65
CA GLU A 644 4.49 -9.75 13.84
C GLU A 644 3.14 -10.08 14.48
N LEU A 645 2.28 -9.08 14.67
CA LEU A 645 0.95 -9.24 15.21
C LEU A 645 0.15 -10.30 14.43
N SER A 646 0.11 -10.21 13.09
CA SER A 646 -0.59 -11.20 12.26
C SER A 646 -0.03 -12.61 12.42
N ALA A 647 1.28 -12.78 12.61
CA ALA A 647 1.88 -14.09 12.86
C ALA A 647 1.49 -14.66 14.24
N LYS A 648 1.35 -13.79 15.25
CA LYS A 648 0.89 -14.18 16.60
C LYS A 648 -0.59 -14.54 16.62
N GLU A 649 -1.43 -13.75 15.95
CA GLU A 649 -2.86 -14.04 15.76
C GLU A 649 -3.06 -15.40 15.07
N ALA A 650 -2.31 -15.68 13.99
CA ALA A 650 -2.38 -16.98 13.31
C ALA A 650 -1.97 -18.15 14.22
N SER A 651 -0.96 -17.95 15.08
CA SER A 651 -0.52 -18.96 16.05
C SER A 651 -1.60 -19.23 17.12
N GLN A 652 -2.25 -18.17 17.62
CA GLN A 652 -3.35 -18.27 18.57
C GLN A 652 -4.55 -19.01 17.97
N GLU A 653 -4.96 -18.64 16.75
CA GLU A 653 -6.05 -19.29 16.03
C GLU A 653 -5.75 -20.78 15.82
N THR A 654 -4.55 -21.12 15.37
CA THR A 654 -4.13 -22.52 15.18
C THR A 654 -4.20 -23.33 16.48
N ALA A 655 -3.69 -22.79 17.59
CA ALA A 655 -3.70 -23.49 18.87
C ALA A 655 -5.13 -23.75 19.37
N VAL A 656 -6.01 -22.76 19.22
CA VAL A 656 -7.43 -22.87 19.57
C VAL A 656 -8.14 -23.89 18.67
N SER A 657 -7.90 -23.86 17.36
CA SER A 657 -8.48 -24.82 16.43
C SER A 657 -8.05 -26.26 16.73
N LEU A 658 -6.81 -26.50 17.17
CA LEU A 658 -6.37 -27.83 17.61
C LEU A 658 -7.19 -28.34 18.81
N ILE A 659 -7.43 -27.48 19.79
CA ILE A 659 -8.28 -27.81 20.95
C ILE A 659 -9.72 -28.05 20.48
N GLY A 660 -10.25 -27.19 19.62
CA GLY A 660 -11.59 -27.33 19.02
C GLY A 660 -11.75 -28.63 18.23
N LEU A 661 -10.74 -29.03 17.45
CA LEU A 661 -10.74 -30.29 16.70
C LEU A 661 -10.76 -31.50 17.63
N PHE A 662 -9.96 -31.48 18.70
CA PHE A 662 -9.94 -32.55 19.69
C PHE A 662 -11.31 -32.70 20.38
N VAL A 663 -11.86 -31.61 20.91
CA VAL A 663 -13.18 -31.61 21.57
C VAL A 663 -14.28 -31.98 20.58
N GLY A 664 -14.28 -31.38 19.40
CA GLY A 664 -15.27 -31.65 18.36
C GLY A 664 -15.26 -33.11 17.89
N SER A 665 -14.08 -33.75 17.81
CA SER A 665 -13.98 -35.17 17.48
C SER A 665 -14.62 -36.07 18.55
N LEU A 666 -14.47 -35.72 19.82
CA LEU A 666 -15.16 -36.42 20.91
C LEU A 666 -16.67 -36.21 20.84
N VAL A 667 -17.13 -34.99 20.51
CA VAL A 667 -18.55 -34.68 20.32
C VAL A 667 -19.13 -35.49 19.16
N VAL A 668 -18.51 -35.46 17.97
CA VAL A 668 -18.95 -36.20 16.78
C VAL A 668 -19.01 -37.71 17.02
N ARG A 669 -18.08 -38.25 17.82
CA ARG A 669 -18.08 -39.68 18.19
C ARG A 669 -19.30 -40.07 19.04
N ASN A 670 -19.69 -39.22 20.00
CA ASN A 670 -20.71 -39.54 21.00
C ASN A 670 -22.12 -39.05 20.61
N VAL A 671 -22.24 -38.06 19.73
CA VAL A 671 -23.51 -37.48 19.30
C VAL A 671 -23.83 -37.96 17.88
N GLN A 672 -24.77 -38.90 17.78
CA GLN A 672 -25.18 -39.48 16.49
C GLN A 672 -26.63 -39.17 16.10
N ASP A 673 -27.47 -38.77 17.05
CA ASP A 673 -28.88 -38.41 16.82
C ASP A 673 -29.00 -37.07 16.06
N HIS A 674 -29.78 -37.03 15.00
CA HIS A 674 -29.92 -35.85 14.14
C HIS A 674 -30.48 -34.64 14.87
N ASN A 675 -31.53 -34.83 15.68
CA ASN A 675 -32.14 -33.72 16.41
C ASN A 675 -31.14 -33.12 17.40
N LEU A 676 -30.39 -33.98 18.10
CA LEU A 676 -29.34 -33.55 19.02
C LEU A 676 -28.20 -32.80 18.29
N VAL A 677 -27.80 -33.23 17.09
CA VAL A 677 -26.82 -32.50 16.26
C VAL A 677 -27.37 -31.12 15.89
N VAL A 678 -28.62 -31.01 15.45
CA VAL A 678 -29.24 -29.72 15.09
C VAL A 678 -29.31 -28.79 16.29
N TYR A 679 -29.79 -29.26 17.44
CA TYR A 679 -29.82 -28.46 18.67
C TYR A 679 -28.42 -27.98 19.07
N LEU A 680 -27.42 -28.85 18.98
CA LEU A 680 -26.05 -28.52 19.33
C LEU A 680 -25.45 -27.49 18.35
N VAL A 681 -25.67 -27.65 17.04
CA VAL A 681 -25.26 -26.68 16.03
C VAL A 681 -25.92 -25.32 16.26
N VAL A 682 -27.22 -25.27 16.58
CA VAL A 682 -27.90 -24.00 16.92
C VAL A 682 -27.25 -23.33 18.14
N ILE A 683 -27.02 -24.07 19.22
CA ILE A 683 -26.40 -23.52 20.44
C ILE A 683 -24.97 -23.03 20.15
N LEU A 684 -24.17 -23.81 19.43
CA LEU A 684 -22.80 -23.45 19.09
C LEU A 684 -22.74 -22.25 18.14
N SER A 685 -23.63 -22.16 17.14
CA SER A 685 -23.73 -21.00 16.25
C SER A 685 -24.18 -19.74 17.00
N LEU A 686 -25.11 -19.85 17.96
CA LEU A 686 -25.47 -18.71 18.82
C LEU A 686 -24.30 -18.27 19.69
N ALA A 687 -23.53 -19.21 20.26
CA ALA A 687 -22.31 -18.90 21.02
C ALA A 687 -21.22 -18.27 20.13
N HIS A 688 -21.06 -18.78 18.90
CA HIS A 688 -20.16 -18.26 17.87
C HIS A 688 -20.50 -16.81 17.51
N LEU A 689 -21.74 -16.50 17.15
CA LEU A 689 -22.18 -15.14 16.84
C LEU A 689 -22.11 -14.21 18.05
N TRP A 690 -22.46 -14.71 19.25
CA TRP A 690 -22.38 -13.91 20.47
C TRP A 690 -20.93 -13.53 20.81
N THR A 691 -19.99 -14.47 20.69
CA THR A 691 -18.57 -14.19 20.93
C THR A 691 -18.02 -13.21 19.90
N ASN A 692 -18.32 -13.36 18.61
CA ASN A 692 -17.95 -12.37 17.60
C ASN A 692 -18.53 -10.99 17.93
N TYR A 693 -19.83 -10.90 18.22
CA TYR A 693 -20.49 -9.64 18.60
C TYR A 693 -19.77 -8.96 19.77
N ARG A 694 -19.44 -9.72 20.83
CA ARG A 694 -18.68 -9.20 21.97
C ARG A 694 -17.27 -8.77 21.59
N GLY A 695 -16.60 -9.51 20.70
CA GLY A 695 -15.30 -9.18 20.13
C GLY A 695 -15.32 -7.83 19.42
N VAL A 696 -16.14 -7.68 18.37
CA VAL A 696 -16.21 -6.44 17.58
C VAL A 696 -16.72 -5.25 18.39
N ARG A 697 -17.54 -5.47 19.42
CA ARG A 697 -17.99 -4.43 20.38
C ARG A 697 -16.87 -3.93 21.30
N SER A 698 -15.84 -4.74 21.56
CA SER A 698 -14.70 -4.32 22.37
C SER A 698 -13.72 -3.42 21.62
N VAL A 699 -13.76 -3.44 20.28
CA VAL A 699 -12.82 -2.67 19.45
C VAL A 699 -13.16 -1.18 19.47
N CYS A 700 -12.18 -0.32 19.68
CA CYS A 700 -12.31 1.13 19.75
C CYS A 700 -11.57 1.80 18.59
N MET A 701 -12.13 1.73 17.38
CA MET A 701 -11.46 2.23 16.17
C MET A 701 -11.41 3.76 16.12
N THR A 702 -10.25 4.33 15.79
CA THR A 702 -9.99 5.78 15.74
C THR A 702 -10.30 6.45 14.39
N SER A 703 -10.48 5.67 13.32
CA SER A 703 -10.88 6.22 12.01
C SER A 703 -12.27 6.86 12.06
N ILE A 704 -12.60 7.80 11.17
CA ILE A 704 -13.95 8.38 11.15
C ILE A 704 -14.73 7.83 9.95
N ASN A 705 -15.65 6.90 10.22
CA ASN A 705 -16.66 6.48 9.25
C ASN A 705 -17.97 7.26 9.45
N LYS A 706 -18.95 7.04 8.56
CA LYS A 706 -20.21 7.79 8.52
C LYS A 706 -21.01 7.72 9.83
N GLN A 707 -21.04 6.54 10.47
CA GLN A 707 -21.76 6.34 11.73
C GLN A 707 -21.05 7.05 12.89
N ARG A 708 -19.73 6.87 13.03
CA ARG A 708 -18.90 7.53 14.05
C ARG A 708 -18.97 9.05 13.92
N ALA A 709 -18.86 9.58 12.69
CA ALA A 709 -19.06 10.99 12.40
C ALA A 709 -20.44 11.49 12.88
N THR A 710 -21.50 10.70 12.65
CA THR A 710 -22.86 11.06 13.09
C THR A 710 -22.99 11.10 14.61
N ILE A 711 -22.40 10.14 15.32
CA ILE A 711 -22.40 10.09 16.79
C ILE A 711 -21.63 11.29 17.37
N LEU A 712 -20.41 11.52 16.88
CA LEU A 712 -19.56 12.64 17.28
C LEU A 712 -20.26 13.99 17.10
N TYR A 713 -20.85 14.20 15.91
CA TYR A 713 -21.54 15.44 15.60
C TYR A 713 -22.78 15.67 16.48
N ASN A 714 -23.53 14.61 16.77
CA ASN A 714 -24.69 14.69 17.63
C ASN A 714 -24.32 15.02 19.08
N ALA A 715 -23.29 14.37 19.60
CA ALA A 715 -22.79 14.60 20.95
C ALA A 715 -22.24 16.01 21.14
N TYR A 716 -21.39 16.48 20.22
CA TYR A 716 -20.87 17.84 20.25
C TYR A 716 -22.01 18.87 20.22
N GLY A 717 -23.03 18.62 19.41
CA GLY A 717 -24.19 19.50 19.33
C GLY A 717 -25.09 19.55 20.57
N MET A 718 -24.99 18.58 21.47
CA MET A 718 -25.77 18.51 22.71
C MET A 718 -24.98 18.97 23.94
N PHE A 719 -23.69 18.61 24.01
CA PHE A 719 -22.87 18.79 25.21
C PHE A 719 -21.72 19.78 25.02
N SER A 720 -21.49 20.27 23.79
CA SER A 720 -20.32 21.08 23.42
C SER A 720 -18.98 20.41 23.76
N ASP A 721 -18.98 19.07 23.79
CA ASP A 721 -17.81 18.25 24.10
C ASP A 721 -17.65 17.15 23.03
N VAL A 722 -16.41 16.78 22.76
CA VAL A 722 -16.07 15.77 21.75
C VAL A 722 -15.83 14.44 22.46
N LEU A 723 -16.63 13.43 22.11
CA LEU A 723 -16.53 12.09 22.71
C LEU A 723 -15.21 11.40 22.34
N THR A 724 -14.71 10.57 23.26
CA THR A 724 -13.55 9.71 23.00
C THR A 724 -13.91 8.53 22.09
N PRO A 725 -12.93 7.88 21.44
CA PRO A 725 -13.16 6.65 20.67
C PRO A 725 -13.90 5.55 21.45
N GLU A 726 -13.62 5.41 22.75
CA GLU A 726 -14.28 4.42 23.62
C GLU A 726 -15.77 4.74 23.80
N GLN A 727 -16.11 5.99 24.08
CA GLN A 727 -17.51 6.43 24.27
C GLN A 727 -18.32 6.29 22.97
N VAL A 728 -17.70 6.59 21.83
CA VAL A 728 -18.33 6.39 20.52
C VAL A 728 -18.50 4.91 20.22
N ALA A 729 -17.47 4.08 20.49
CA ALA A 729 -17.55 2.64 20.34
C ALA A 729 -18.71 2.04 21.16
N GLU A 730 -18.97 2.54 22.38
CA GLU A 730 -20.12 2.12 23.18
C GLU A 730 -21.48 2.43 22.52
N SER A 731 -21.55 3.52 21.75
CA SER A 731 -22.78 3.99 21.08
C SER A 731 -22.98 3.41 19.67
N GLU A 732 -21.97 2.76 19.10
CA GLU A 732 -22.03 2.17 17.76
C GLU A 732 -22.96 0.95 17.66
N SER A 733 -23.91 1.02 16.72
CA SER A 733 -24.62 -0.16 16.24
C SER A 733 -23.75 -0.95 15.26
N ILE A 734 -23.52 -2.23 15.54
CA ILE A 734 -22.68 -3.11 14.72
C ILE A 734 -23.40 -3.57 13.44
N VAL A 735 -24.71 -3.83 13.52
CA VAL A 735 -25.47 -4.49 12.45
C VAL A 735 -26.48 -3.54 11.80
N PHE A 736 -27.21 -2.78 12.62
CA PHE A 736 -28.38 -2.02 12.19
C PHE A 736 -28.11 -0.52 12.29
N TRP A 737 -27.57 0.07 11.22
CA TRP A 737 -27.50 1.52 11.05
C TRP A 737 -28.15 1.88 9.71
N ASP A 738 -29.22 2.68 9.77
CA ASP A 738 -30.08 3.00 8.62
C ASP A 738 -29.68 4.29 7.89
N GLY A 739 -28.70 5.02 8.41
CA GLY A 739 -28.19 6.28 7.88
C GLY A 739 -29.22 7.41 7.84
N VAL A 740 -30.33 7.28 8.57
CA VAL A 740 -31.38 8.30 8.64
C VAL A 740 -31.05 9.27 9.77
N ILE A 741 -30.91 10.54 9.42
CA ILE A 741 -30.64 11.63 10.35
C ILE A 741 -31.95 12.19 10.84
N ARG A 742 -32.00 12.42 12.15
CA ARG A 742 -33.16 13.00 12.82
C ARG A 742 -32.91 14.48 13.12
N ASN A 743 -33.95 15.30 12.99
CA ASN A 743 -33.89 16.72 13.36
C ASN A 743 -33.93 16.90 14.88
N THR A 744 -33.95 18.16 15.33
CA THR A 744 -34.04 18.53 16.76
C THR A 744 -35.27 17.92 17.46
N ASP A 745 -36.38 17.75 16.73
CA ASP A 745 -37.63 17.18 17.21
C ASP A 745 -37.68 15.63 17.14
N ARG A 746 -36.54 14.99 16.82
CA ARG A 746 -36.36 13.54 16.64
C ARG A 746 -37.13 12.93 15.45
N GLU A 747 -37.65 13.76 14.54
CA GLU A 747 -38.28 13.33 13.31
C GLU A 747 -37.21 12.83 12.31
N PRO A 748 -37.43 11.71 11.59
CA PRO A 748 -36.53 11.24 10.54
C PRO A 748 -36.64 12.13 9.29
N VAL A 749 -35.66 13.01 9.07
CA VAL A 749 -35.77 14.07 8.07
C VAL A 749 -34.93 13.87 6.82
N MET A 750 -33.70 13.37 6.95
CA MET A 750 -32.75 13.31 5.83
C MET A 750 -31.90 12.05 5.87
N ARG A 751 -31.62 11.46 4.71
CA ARG A 751 -30.57 10.43 4.54
C ARG A 751 -29.35 11.03 3.85
N ILE A 752 -28.18 10.87 4.45
CA ILE A 752 -26.91 11.40 3.92
C ILE A 752 -26.11 10.27 3.28
N GLU A 753 -25.58 10.49 2.07
CA GLU A 753 -24.71 9.53 1.39
C GLU A 753 -23.69 10.21 0.46
N PHE A 754 -22.55 9.58 0.20
CA PHE A 754 -21.66 9.98 -0.89
C PHE A 754 -22.19 9.47 -2.22
N ALA A 755 -22.21 10.32 -3.25
CA ALA A 755 -22.77 9.94 -4.54
C ALA A 755 -21.82 9.02 -5.33
N LYS A 756 -22.36 7.97 -5.94
CA LYS A 756 -21.61 7.00 -6.77
C LYS A 756 -21.18 7.54 -8.14
N ASN A 757 -21.83 8.60 -8.61
CA ASN A 757 -21.58 9.31 -9.87
C ASN A 757 -22.50 10.54 -9.93
N PHE A 758 -22.29 11.41 -10.91
CA PHE A 758 -23.08 12.63 -11.05
C PHE A 758 -24.58 12.35 -11.34
N ARG A 759 -24.89 11.34 -12.18
CA ARG A 759 -26.27 10.90 -12.41
C ARG A 759 -26.93 10.42 -11.12
N HIS A 760 -26.20 9.73 -10.24
CA HIS A 760 -26.69 9.32 -8.94
C HIS A 760 -26.94 10.54 -8.05
N ALA A 761 -26.05 11.53 -8.04
CA ALA A 761 -26.25 12.78 -7.31
C ALA A 761 -27.53 13.51 -7.75
N MET A 762 -27.80 13.51 -9.06
CA MET A 762 -28.95 14.15 -9.70
C MET A 762 -30.15 13.22 -9.91
N SER A 763 -30.17 12.03 -9.32
CA SER A 763 -31.24 11.08 -9.62
C SER A 763 -32.58 11.67 -9.16
N HIS A 764 -33.59 11.62 -10.06
CA HIS A 764 -34.98 12.13 -9.93
C HIS A 764 -35.28 13.58 -10.38
N GLY A 765 -34.46 14.15 -11.29
CA GLY A 765 -34.81 15.38 -12.02
C GLY A 765 -34.26 16.66 -11.39
N ALA A 766 -33.84 17.62 -12.22
CA ALA A 766 -33.08 18.80 -11.80
C ALA A 766 -33.88 19.86 -11.04
N ASN A 767 -35.22 19.81 -11.07
CA ASN A 767 -36.08 20.86 -10.49
C ASN A 767 -36.25 20.75 -8.97
N ASP A 768 -35.93 19.60 -8.36
CA ASP A 768 -36.14 19.31 -6.92
C ASP A 768 -34.82 19.07 -6.17
N VAL A 769 -33.68 19.47 -6.73
CA VAL A 769 -32.36 19.27 -6.12
C VAL A 769 -31.69 20.63 -5.96
N LEU A 770 -31.47 21.06 -4.73
CA LEU A 770 -30.65 22.24 -4.44
C LEU A 770 -29.19 21.84 -4.32
N LEU A 771 -28.34 22.44 -5.15
CA LEU A 771 -26.90 22.30 -5.02
C LEU A 771 -26.36 23.35 -4.06
N VAL A 772 -25.48 22.92 -3.15
CA VAL A 772 -24.85 23.75 -2.13
C VAL A 772 -23.36 23.46 -2.10
N ASP A 773 -22.56 24.42 -2.52
CA ASP A 773 -21.10 24.30 -2.49
C ASP A 773 -20.58 24.57 -1.08
N GLY A 774 -19.61 23.75 -0.68
CA GLY A 774 -18.80 23.93 0.52
C GLY A 774 -17.31 23.74 0.21
N PRO A 775 -16.42 23.82 1.20
CA PRO A 775 -14.99 23.69 0.98
C PRO A 775 -14.68 22.30 0.40
N MET A 776 -14.22 22.27 -0.86
CA MET A 776 -13.86 21.06 -1.62
C MET A 776 -14.98 20.00 -1.74
N HIS A 777 -16.25 20.39 -1.62
CA HIS A 777 -17.39 19.50 -1.81
C HIS A 777 -18.63 20.24 -2.30
N THR A 778 -19.57 19.49 -2.87
CA THR A 778 -20.92 19.96 -3.21
C THR A 778 -21.95 18.99 -2.62
N LYS A 779 -22.92 19.54 -1.90
CA LYS A 779 -24.11 18.82 -1.40
C LYS A 779 -25.24 18.98 -2.41
N PHE A 780 -25.93 17.88 -2.69
CA PHE A 780 -27.13 17.80 -3.52
C PHE A 780 -28.29 17.49 -2.59
N VAL A 781 -29.02 18.53 -2.20
CA VAL A 781 -30.05 18.49 -1.16
C VAL A 781 -31.42 18.34 -1.82
N ARG A 782 -32.12 17.27 -1.47
CA ARG A 782 -33.51 17.04 -1.86
C ARG A 782 -34.43 17.34 -0.69
N PRO A 783 -35.61 17.92 -0.94
CA PRO A 783 -36.48 18.35 0.13
C PRO A 783 -36.99 17.17 0.94
N TYR A 784 -37.19 17.41 2.22
CA TYR A 784 -38.00 16.58 3.10
C TYR A 784 -39.48 16.79 2.80
N TYR A 785 -40.23 15.70 2.77
CA TYR A 785 -41.70 15.71 2.81
C TYR A 785 -42.16 14.93 4.05
N PRO A 786 -43.21 15.35 4.76
CA PRO A 786 -43.72 14.61 5.90
C PRO A 786 -43.94 13.12 5.58
N GLY A 787 -43.32 12.23 6.36
CA GLY A 787 -43.36 10.77 6.14
C GLY A 787 -42.40 10.21 5.08
N CYS A 788 -41.70 11.07 4.32
CA CYS A 788 -40.72 10.71 3.31
C CYS A 788 -39.41 11.48 3.53
N PRO A 789 -38.40 10.88 4.21
CA PRO A 789 -37.11 11.52 4.45
C PRO A 789 -36.47 12.03 3.15
N GLY A 790 -36.01 13.27 3.18
CA GLY A 790 -35.21 13.87 2.11
C GLY A 790 -33.85 13.18 1.96
N LYS A 791 -33.05 13.62 0.99
CA LYS A 791 -31.75 13.02 0.70
C LYS A 791 -30.70 14.10 0.49
N ILE A 792 -29.57 13.96 1.15
CA ILE A 792 -28.37 14.78 0.91
C ILE A 792 -27.32 13.88 0.30
N LYS A 793 -26.96 14.15 -0.95
CA LYS A 793 -25.86 13.44 -1.62
C LYS A 793 -24.63 14.32 -1.66
N ILE A 794 -23.46 13.79 -1.31
CA ILE A 794 -22.21 14.54 -1.25
C ILE A 794 -21.32 14.10 -2.41
N MET A 795 -20.75 15.06 -3.13
CA MET A 795 -19.63 14.82 -4.04
C MET A 795 -18.45 15.70 -3.64
N LEU A 796 -17.26 15.12 -3.65
CA LEU A 796 -16.02 15.83 -3.34
C LEU A 796 -15.41 16.39 -4.63
N TRP A 797 -14.68 17.50 -4.53
CA TRP A 797 -13.98 18.11 -5.65
C TRP A 797 -12.62 17.46 -5.86
N ASP A 798 -12.08 17.55 -7.07
CA ASP A 798 -10.74 17.04 -7.35
C ASP A 798 -9.70 17.69 -6.41
N GLY A 799 -8.79 16.88 -5.86
CA GLY A 799 -7.85 17.30 -4.82
C GLY A 799 -8.40 17.31 -3.37
N ALA A 800 -9.66 16.92 -3.13
CA ALA A 800 -10.19 16.81 -1.76
C ALA A 800 -9.47 15.74 -0.92
N LYS A 801 -9.02 16.16 0.28
CA LYS A 801 -8.43 15.32 1.34
C LYS A 801 -9.50 14.67 2.25
N PRO A 802 -9.15 13.64 3.05
CA PRO A 802 -10.06 12.97 4.00
C PRO A 802 -10.79 13.91 4.97
N GLU A 803 -10.11 14.92 5.51
CA GLU A 803 -10.71 15.99 6.33
C GLU A 803 -11.91 16.69 5.66
N HIS A 804 -11.86 16.89 4.33
CA HIS A 804 -12.95 17.51 3.57
C HIS A 804 -14.17 16.60 3.47
N ALA A 805 -13.98 15.27 3.51
CA ALA A 805 -15.09 14.32 3.53
C ALA A 805 -15.82 14.34 4.88
N ILE A 806 -15.06 14.46 5.98
CA ILE A 806 -15.60 14.62 7.33
C ILE A 806 -16.36 15.95 7.44
N LEU A 807 -15.74 17.05 6.99
CA LEU A 807 -16.37 18.37 6.96
C LEU A 807 -17.65 18.38 6.13
N ALA A 808 -17.63 17.77 4.94
CA ALA A 808 -18.81 17.67 4.08
C ALA A 808 -19.97 16.91 4.77
N TRP A 809 -19.64 15.87 5.53
CA TRP A 809 -20.62 15.12 6.31
C TRP A 809 -21.20 15.97 7.45
N PHE A 810 -20.37 16.66 8.22
CA PHE A 810 -20.83 17.57 9.29
C PHE A 810 -21.69 18.72 8.73
N MET A 811 -21.28 19.32 7.61
CA MET A 811 -22.09 20.34 6.94
C MET A 811 -23.41 19.77 6.39
N ALA A 812 -23.47 18.49 6.02
CA ALA A 812 -24.73 17.83 5.66
C ALA A 812 -25.60 17.54 6.89
N MET A 813 -24.98 17.25 8.04
CA MET A 813 -25.67 17.10 9.32
C MET A 813 -26.30 18.42 9.79
N ASP A 814 -25.64 19.57 9.62
CA ASP A 814 -26.23 20.89 9.88
C ASP A 814 -27.51 21.11 9.07
N THR A 815 -27.43 20.89 7.75
CA THR A 815 -28.59 20.98 6.86
C THR A 815 -29.69 20.02 7.27
N ALA A 816 -29.35 18.77 7.60
CA ALA A 816 -30.33 17.79 8.07
C ALA A 816 -31.02 18.23 9.37
N ARG A 817 -30.30 18.77 10.35
CA ARG A 817 -30.88 19.19 11.63
C ARG A 817 -31.79 20.42 11.49
N ALA A 818 -31.46 21.32 10.58
CA ALA A 818 -32.29 22.48 10.25
C ALA A 818 -33.53 22.14 9.39
N THR A 819 -33.64 20.90 8.89
CA THR A 819 -34.73 20.45 8.04
C THR A 819 -35.98 20.12 8.85
N GLY A 820 -37.14 20.55 8.36
CA GLY A 820 -38.46 20.20 8.90
C GLY A 820 -39.57 20.56 7.92
N ALA A 821 -40.84 20.35 8.32
CA ALA A 821 -41.98 20.63 7.45
C ALA A 821 -42.05 22.11 6.99
N ALA A 822 -41.67 23.05 7.88
CA ALA A 822 -41.60 24.48 7.56
C ALA A 822 -40.37 24.86 6.72
N ASN A 823 -39.29 24.07 6.79
CA ASN A 823 -38.05 24.31 6.06
C ASN A 823 -37.56 23.00 5.41
N PRO A 824 -38.16 22.58 4.27
CA PRO A 824 -37.92 21.27 3.70
C PRO A 824 -36.50 21.08 3.14
N TYR A 825 -35.75 22.17 2.93
CA TYR A 825 -34.36 22.14 2.48
C TYR A 825 -33.35 22.46 3.59
N GLY A 826 -33.80 22.69 4.83
CA GLY A 826 -32.94 23.07 5.94
C GLY A 826 -32.27 24.44 5.77
N ASP A 827 -31.07 24.59 6.31
CA ASP A 827 -30.31 25.85 6.37
C ASP A 827 -29.81 26.37 5.01
N VAL A 828 -30.11 25.71 3.91
CA VAL A 828 -29.56 26.00 2.57
C VAL A 828 -29.78 27.44 2.12
N LYS A 829 -30.87 28.08 2.58
CA LYS A 829 -31.18 29.49 2.28
C LYS A 829 -30.47 30.49 3.20
N GLU A 830 -30.03 30.07 4.38
CA GLU A 830 -29.36 30.90 5.40
C GLU A 830 -27.84 31.01 5.17
N ILE A 831 -27.26 30.11 4.35
CA ILE A 831 -25.84 30.12 3.91
C ILE A 831 -25.45 31.43 3.19
N VAL A 832 -26.43 32.25 2.79
CA VAL A 832 -26.23 33.57 2.15
C VAL A 832 -25.97 34.69 3.19
N ASP A 833 -26.24 34.46 4.48
CA ASP A 833 -25.94 35.42 5.55
C ASP A 833 -24.45 35.31 5.97
N PRO A 834 -23.62 36.36 5.76
CA PRO A 834 -22.20 36.34 6.12
C PRO A 834 -21.93 36.21 7.63
N LYS A 835 -22.94 36.36 8.49
CA LYS A 835 -22.81 36.17 9.94
C LYS A 835 -23.07 34.72 10.38
N TRP A 836 -23.67 33.89 9.53
CA TRP A 836 -23.99 32.51 9.86
C TRP A 836 -22.74 31.63 9.79
N ARG A 837 -22.35 31.03 10.92
CA ARG A 837 -21.21 30.10 11.01
C ARG A 837 -21.74 28.68 11.27
N PRO A 838 -21.59 27.74 10.32
CA PRO A 838 -21.99 26.36 10.54
C PRO A 838 -21.16 25.76 11.68
N ARG A 839 -21.80 24.97 12.54
CA ARG A 839 -21.14 24.29 13.67
C ARG A 839 -20.07 23.31 13.18
N ALA A 840 -20.23 22.77 11.97
CA ALA A 840 -19.21 21.99 11.28
C ALA A 840 -17.85 22.71 11.10
N ARG A 841 -17.80 24.05 11.22
CA ARG A 841 -16.58 24.88 11.11
C ARG A 841 -16.14 25.48 12.45
N ASP A 842 -16.64 24.95 13.56
CA ASP A 842 -16.18 25.35 14.88
C ASP A 842 -14.78 24.79 15.14
N ASP A 843 -13.80 25.67 15.38
CA ASP A 843 -12.42 25.27 15.63
C ASP A 843 -12.30 24.40 16.89
N ALA A 844 -13.20 24.57 17.87
CA ALA A 844 -13.23 23.77 19.08
C ALA A 844 -13.62 22.30 18.81
N LEU A 845 -14.48 22.04 17.81
CA LEU A 845 -14.83 20.68 17.39
C LEU A 845 -13.61 19.98 16.80
N TRP A 846 -12.90 20.63 15.88
CA TRP A 846 -11.75 20.03 15.20
C TRP A 846 -10.56 19.84 16.15
N ALA A 847 -10.26 20.84 16.98
CA ALA A 847 -9.25 20.72 18.03
C ALA A 847 -9.61 19.62 19.05
N GLY A 848 -10.90 19.50 19.39
CA GLY A 848 -11.40 18.43 20.26
C GLY A 848 -11.24 17.04 19.65
N LEU A 849 -11.50 16.87 18.34
CA LEU A 849 -11.30 15.60 17.64
C LEU A 849 -9.84 15.16 17.70
N GLU A 850 -8.90 16.06 17.39
CA GLU A 850 -7.46 15.76 17.47
C GLU A 850 -7.02 15.49 18.92
N ALA A 851 -7.49 16.29 19.88
CA ALA A 851 -7.14 16.14 21.29
C ALA A 851 -7.59 14.79 21.88
N GLN A 852 -8.74 14.27 21.43
CA GLN A 852 -9.26 12.96 21.82
C GLN A 852 -8.67 11.80 21.00
N GLY A 853 -7.77 12.06 20.06
CA GLY A 853 -7.03 11.04 19.31
C GLY A 853 -7.77 10.45 18.11
N TRP A 854 -8.73 11.17 17.53
CA TRP A 854 -9.39 10.76 16.29
C TRP A 854 -8.47 10.92 15.07
N ASP A 855 -8.52 9.95 14.16
CA ASP A 855 -7.75 9.97 12.92
C ASP A 855 -8.54 10.68 11.81
N LEU A 856 -8.07 11.87 11.43
CA LEU A 856 -8.65 12.72 10.38
C LEU A 856 -8.00 12.49 9.00
N ASP A 857 -6.90 11.75 8.94
CA ASP A 857 -6.10 11.51 7.73
C ASP A 857 -6.53 10.22 7.00
N THR A 858 -7.20 9.30 7.69
CA THR A 858 -7.74 8.09 7.06
C THR A 858 -9.06 8.36 6.34
N GLY A 859 -9.13 7.99 5.05
CA GLY A 859 -10.30 8.17 4.17
C GLY A 859 -11.49 7.24 4.43
N ALA A 860 -11.92 7.02 5.68
CA ALA A 860 -12.95 6.05 6.05
C ALA A 860 -14.41 6.50 5.77
N MET A 861 -14.63 7.71 5.26
CA MET A 861 -15.97 8.20 4.91
C MET A 861 -16.48 7.66 3.55
N GLU A 862 -15.56 7.35 2.64
CA GLU A 862 -15.90 6.91 1.27
C GLU A 862 -15.97 5.38 1.17
N THR A 863 -17.17 4.80 1.28
CA THR A 863 -17.37 3.33 1.20
C THR A 863 -17.56 2.81 -0.24
N GLY A 864 -16.95 3.46 -1.24
CA GLY A 864 -17.13 3.16 -2.66
C GLY A 864 -16.09 3.86 -3.53
N PRO A 865 -16.09 3.64 -4.86
CA PRO A 865 -15.12 4.28 -5.74
C PRO A 865 -15.25 5.79 -5.65
N GLY A 866 -14.17 6.46 -5.25
CA GLY A 866 -14.16 7.91 -5.08
C GLY A 866 -14.39 8.62 -6.41
N VAL A 867 -15.55 9.24 -6.54
CA VAL A 867 -15.88 10.12 -7.66
C VAL A 867 -15.57 11.56 -7.27
N ARG A 868 -15.00 12.33 -8.20
CA ARG A 868 -14.69 13.74 -8.01
C ARG A 868 -15.38 14.63 -9.04
N LEU A 869 -15.79 15.81 -8.58
CA LEU A 869 -16.26 16.89 -9.42
C LEU A 869 -15.06 17.67 -9.98
N GLY A 870 -14.99 17.76 -11.30
CA GLY A 870 -14.13 18.69 -12.02
C GLY A 870 -14.97 19.67 -12.85
N ILE A 871 -14.55 20.93 -12.88
CA ILE A 871 -15.17 21.98 -13.70
C ILE A 871 -14.27 22.25 -14.90
N ARG A 872 -14.84 22.21 -16.11
CA ARG A 872 -14.18 22.72 -17.32
C ARG A 872 -14.94 23.95 -17.81
N VAL A 873 -14.22 25.08 -17.90
CA VAL A 873 -14.74 26.27 -18.56
C VAL A 873 -14.38 26.19 -20.03
N SER A 874 -15.38 25.96 -20.88
CA SER A 874 -15.22 26.11 -22.33
C SER A 874 -14.91 27.58 -22.62
N ARG A 875 -13.80 27.86 -23.30
CA ARG A 875 -13.57 29.18 -23.94
C ARG A 875 -14.51 29.29 -25.13
N SER A 876 -15.80 29.52 -24.87
CA SER A 876 -16.73 29.96 -25.90
C SER A 876 -17.17 31.40 -25.60
N LYS A 877 -16.64 32.29 -26.44
CA LYS A 877 -16.91 33.74 -26.56
C LYS A 877 -16.50 34.64 -25.40
N VAL A 878 -15.24 35.11 -25.49
CA VAL A 878 -14.95 36.52 -25.29
C VAL A 878 -15.57 37.25 -26.49
N GLU A 879 -16.71 37.90 -26.27
CA GLU A 879 -17.20 39.01 -27.10
C GLU A 879 -17.32 40.24 -26.21
#